data_AF-D2Q0P9-F1
#
_entry.id   AF-D2Q0P9-F1
#
_cell.length_a   1.000
_cell.length_b   1.000
_cell.length_c   1.000
_cell.angle_alpha   90.00
_cell.angle_beta   90.00
_cell.angle_gamma   90.00
#
_symmetry.space_group_name_H-M   'P 1'
#
loop_
_entity.id
_entity.type
_entity.pdbx_description
1 polymer ?
#
loop_
_entity_poly.entity_id
_entity_poly.type
_entity_poly.pdbx_seq_one_letter_code
_entity_poly.pdbx_strand_id
1 'polypeptide(L)'
;MQHSRRLVGIAVAAALLATTLGLSTPAAGQPAARTAAAAADYPFPLPDFSHPDRPHAPRFTKHQLPPMLVVYGRFDDLTNLSEFGAEDKFFPIFGFGTVSDYYLQNGLGVLTPVPETYGERDNGVVVVELGRSAAWFGQDVGVRRRTMLDLADQYVDFARFDTNDNGRIEDSELAVVTLVTSPDPTYSCGQTAGVGAGRTLDGKTVAFSTADGGSLTNNLTFAHEVAHQAFDLADHYGFGVGAWDLAGPTCGGSTQVWQEPNAWHRMHIGDDKPTVITKDRYVTLLPHDLAPYRSYLLYDPERGTDDYFMIEARRPVTGTYEQNVPDDGLMVWRIDERNVRSGFEHLRGVEMIRPDGMRTPGCVDEDVDGRADEDPVNGRDDDGDGRTDEDRGPDRDGDGRTDEDPANSVDDDGDGRTDEDPDEVDDDCYGGSDTDAWNPADTRTPQREMTAAWADGAPAKVAVRAIGHTFAVPTRSTLRAYVDVRGPGILVDAAGPNGDSPHPTLTAGSTATFSFAVMNTGEATDTFEFTELVPAGWTATTQRMTLAAGQRATATITVTVGTDELVGERHTLIARGRSTTDSSVVTEYPFLVDLNRPTAVTYTGDSAVDHSDPARLAARVTDQLSGAPLAGRTVVFSYTDQVFVEGVTGADGVATATWPAELPPGPYMFTMSAGSKDGYTGSTGTFPITVEPENATLAVTSPAVYADDSGQAMTIQVTQEADGTPADLSRATVKVQLRSSLTGELRSYSAAVATGGVATVPLDAPAGLWSATVELTGGYFTAPPIQTELVVYDPDGEVTGAAVGPDSAGTNTVLTVSARYLDDAPSGSVTLTSGRRVFTGTGLRWLVVSGTTAVLEVTGRLDKQPATLRATVQTAGARDHFSATVTGATTSYATGDVTTRAGSFTVRTS
;
A
#
# COMPACT_ATOMS: atom_id res chain seq x y z
N MET A 1 -56.89 -35.91 17.42
CA MET A 1 -56.34 -36.83 16.40
C MET A 1 -54.82 -36.67 16.48
N GLN A 2 -54.17 -37.33 17.45
CA GLN A 2 -53.41 -38.61 17.34
C GLN A 2 -52.09 -38.40 16.55
N HIS A 3 -50.88 -38.51 17.12
CA HIS A 3 -50.32 -39.26 18.27
C HIS A 3 -49.35 -38.37 19.07
N SER A 4 -49.42 -38.15 20.39
CA SER A 4 -49.31 -39.04 21.58
C SER A 4 -47.88 -39.45 22.01
N ARG A 5 -47.37 -38.68 23.00
CA ARG A 5 -46.72 -39.08 24.28
C ARG A 5 -45.37 -39.83 24.28
N ARG A 6 -44.40 -39.26 25.02
CA ARG A 6 -43.75 -39.90 26.18
C ARG A 6 -43.17 -38.85 27.16
N LEU A 7 -43.50 -39.06 28.43
CA LEU A 7 -43.12 -38.31 29.64
C LEU A 7 -42.50 -39.33 30.60
N VAL A 8 -41.28 -39.09 31.07
CA VAL A 8 -40.61 -39.65 32.29
C VAL A 8 -39.41 -38.69 32.52
N GLY A 9 -39.12 -38.02 33.63
CA GLY A 9 -39.58 -38.11 35.01
C GLY A 9 -38.53 -38.78 35.91
N ILE A 10 -37.48 -38.06 36.38
CA ILE A 10 -36.70 -38.44 37.58
C ILE A 10 -36.24 -37.18 38.32
N ALA A 11 -36.59 -37.10 39.60
CA ALA A 11 -36.09 -36.18 40.62
C ALA A 11 -35.34 -36.99 41.70
N VAL A 12 -34.64 -36.27 42.61
CA VAL A 12 -34.03 -36.70 43.89
C VAL A 12 -32.60 -37.29 43.70
N ALA A 13 -31.53 -36.89 44.41
CA ALA A 13 -31.39 -36.55 45.82
C ALA A 13 -30.18 -35.64 46.13
N ALA A 14 -30.33 -34.78 47.14
CA ALA A 14 -29.26 -34.16 47.90
C ALA A 14 -29.03 -34.96 49.21
N ALA A 15 -27.76 -35.12 49.63
CA ALA A 15 -27.31 -35.38 51.00
C ALA A 15 -25.78 -35.19 51.07
N LEU A 16 -25.27 -34.11 51.67
CA LEU A 16 -24.67 -34.05 53.02
C LEU A 16 -23.78 -35.25 53.42
N LEU A 17 -22.49 -35.00 53.63
CA LEU A 17 -21.82 -35.41 54.87
C LEU A 17 -20.56 -34.55 55.15
N ALA A 18 -20.42 -34.15 56.41
CA ALA A 18 -19.42 -33.22 56.91
C ALA A 18 -18.28 -33.94 57.67
N THR A 19 -17.16 -33.21 57.77
CA THR A 19 -16.13 -33.18 58.82
C THR A 19 -15.31 -34.43 59.16
N THR A 20 -14.00 -34.30 58.96
CA THR A 20 -12.97 -34.74 59.92
C THR A 20 -11.94 -33.63 60.13
N LEU A 21 -11.84 -33.15 61.37
CA LEU A 21 -10.79 -32.26 61.86
C LEU A 21 -9.43 -32.98 61.91
N GLY A 22 -8.37 -32.28 61.49
CA GLY A 22 -6.99 -32.59 61.81
C GLY A 22 -6.27 -31.29 62.20
N LEU A 23 -6.01 -31.13 63.50
CA LEU A 23 -5.20 -30.05 64.07
C LEU A 23 -3.71 -30.35 63.89
N SER A 24 -2.96 -29.44 63.27
CA SER A 24 -1.52 -29.31 63.46
C SER A 24 -1.10 -27.84 63.34
N THR A 25 -0.45 -27.34 64.39
CA THR A 25 0.10 -25.99 64.61
C THR A 25 1.42 -25.73 63.84
N PRO A 26 1.93 -24.48 63.78
CA PRO A 26 2.46 -23.87 62.57
C PRO A 26 4.00 -23.93 62.45
N ALA A 27 4.49 -23.86 61.21
CA ALA A 27 5.86 -23.45 60.90
C ALA A 27 5.82 -22.07 60.22
N ALA A 28 6.46 -21.10 60.85
CA ALA A 28 6.65 -19.76 60.34
C ALA A 28 7.71 -19.75 59.22
N GLY A 29 7.48 -18.94 58.17
CA GLY A 29 8.56 -18.43 57.33
C GLY A 29 8.25 -18.37 55.84
N GLN A 30 7.54 -17.33 55.41
CA GLN A 30 7.86 -16.43 54.27
C GLN A 30 6.60 -15.58 53.97
N PRO A 31 6.75 -14.29 53.58
CA PRO A 31 5.60 -13.48 53.24
C PRO A 31 4.98 -14.05 51.96
N ALA A 32 3.87 -14.78 52.12
CA ALA A 32 2.98 -15.05 51.02
C ALA A 32 2.60 -13.68 50.42
N ALA A 33 2.87 -13.52 49.13
CA ALA A 33 2.31 -12.44 48.34
C ALA A 33 0.83 -12.32 48.70
N ARG A 34 0.40 -11.10 49.00
CA ARG A 34 -0.99 -10.80 49.30
C ARG A 34 -1.85 -11.45 48.23
N THR A 35 -2.81 -12.23 48.71
CA THR A 35 -3.99 -12.72 48.00
C THR A 35 -4.42 -11.74 46.91
N ALA A 36 -4.53 -12.26 45.68
CA ALA A 36 -5.29 -11.65 44.60
C ALA A 36 -6.58 -11.08 45.19
N ALA A 37 -6.78 -9.76 45.03
CA ALA A 37 -8.09 -9.19 45.27
C ALA A 37 -9.07 -9.96 44.38
N ALA A 38 -10.13 -10.50 44.99
CA ALA A 38 -11.21 -11.13 44.23
C ALA A 38 -11.72 -10.10 43.21
N ALA A 39 -11.92 -10.55 41.96
CA ALA A 39 -12.58 -9.75 40.95
C ALA A 39 -13.90 -9.20 41.50
N ALA A 40 -14.23 -7.95 41.20
CA ALA A 40 -15.57 -7.44 41.46
C ALA A 40 -16.54 -8.23 40.56
N ASP A 41 -17.23 -9.20 41.13
CA ASP A 41 -18.21 -10.00 40.39
C ASP A 41 -19.38 -9.09 39.98
N TYR A 42 -19.64 -9.00 38.67
CA TYR A 42 -20.84 -8.34 38.16
C TYR A 42 -22.09 -9.03 38.73
N PRO A 43 -23.09 -8.27 39.23
CA PRO A 43 -24.28 -8.84 39.84
C PRO A 43 -25.09 -9.68 38.84
N PHE A 44 -25.77 -10.71 39.34
CA PHE A 44 -26.70 -11.53 38.57
C PHE A 44 -28.06 -11.66 39.29
N PRO A 45 -29.19 -11.29 38.67
CA PRO A 45 -29.30 -10.68 37.33
C PRO A 45 -28.64 -9.30 37.27
N LEU A 46 -28.29 -8.87 36.05
CA LEU A 46 -27.74 -7.53 35.82
C LEU A 46 -28.81 -6.46 36.15
N PRO A 47 -28.40 -5.25 36.55
CA PRO A 47 -29.33 -4.14 36.74
C PRO A 47 -30.00 -3.76 35.42
N ASP A 48 -31.19 -3.18 35.51
CA ASP A 48 -31.98 -2.78 34.32
C ASP A 48 -31.71 -1.34 33.85
N PHE A 49 -30.90 -0.57 34.60
CA PHE A 49 -30.52 0.83 34.31
C PHE A 49 -31.70 1.77 33.99
N SER A 50 -32.92 1.41 34.40
CA SER A 50 -34.14 2.13 34.04
C SER A 50 -34.53 3.23 35.04
N HIS A 51 -33.94 3.19 36.24
CA HIS A 51 -34.05 4.21 37.31
C HIS A 51 -35.45 4.83 37.52
N PRO A 52 -36.52 4.03 37.69
CA PRO A 52 -37.90 4.52 37.66
C PRO A 52 -38.27 5.46 38.83
N ASP A 53 -37.47 5.50 39.90
CA ASP A 53 -37.81 6.19 41.17
C ASP A 53 -37.09 7.54 41.41
N ARG A 54 -36.25 8.00 40.46
CA ARG A 54 -35.63 9.35 40.28
C ARG A 54 -34.32 9.19 39.48
N PRO A 55 -33.91 10.16 38.65
CA PRO A 55 -34.45 11.52 38.50
C PRO A 55 -35.17 11.79 37.17
N HIS A 56 -35.56 10.74 36.43
CA HIS A 56 -36.34 10.89 35.21
C HIS A 56 -37.75 11.46 35.48
N ALA A 57 -38.36 12.03 34.44
CA ALA A 57 -39.78 12.37 34.52
C ALA A 57 -40.64 11.11 34.60
N PRO A 58 -41.87 11.24 35.11
CA PRO A 58 -42.85 10.16 35.12
C PRO A 58 -43.07 9.47 33.78
N ARG A 59 -42.99 10.21 32.65
CA ARG A 59 -43.26 9.66 31.32
C ARG A 59 -42.02 9.35 30.49
N PHE A 60 -40.83 9.55 31.04
CA PHE A 60 -39.57 9.25 30.38
C PHE A 60 -39.27 7.74 30.46
N THR A 61 -40.17 6.97 29.86
CA THR A 61 -40.16 5.53 29.82
C THR A 61 -40.99 5.06 28.62
N LYS A 62 -40.69 3.88 28.09
CA LYS A 62 -41.46 3.28 27.00
C LYS A 62 -42.92 3.02 27.44
N HIS A 63 -43.87 3.62 26.74
CA HIS A 63 -45.31 3.41 26.94
C HIS A 63 -46.10 3.54 25.62
N GLN A 64 -47.40 3.25 25.67
CA GLN A 64 -48.28 3.53 24.54
C GLN A 64 -48.49 5.03 24.42
N LEU A 65 -48.16 5.59 23.25
CA LEU A 65 -48.30 7.02 23.00
C LEU A 65 -49.77 7.45 22.95
N PRO A 66 -50.11 8.65 23.45
CA PRO A 66 -51.43 9.22 23.26
C PRO A 66 -51.70 9.49 21.77
N PRO A 67 -52.98 9.52 21.35
CA PRO A 67 -53.32 9.98 20.02
C PRO A 67 -52.90 11.44 19.83
N MET A 68 -52.59 11.80 18.59
CA MET A 68 -52.08 13.12 18.23
C MET A 68 -53.08 13.90 17.37
N LEU A 69 -53.34 15.14 17.76
CA LEU A 69 -54.13 16.11 16.99
C LEU A 69 -53.21 17.17 16.40
N VAL A 70 -53.33 17.45 15.10
CA VAL A 70 -52.69 18.60 14.46
C VAL A 70 -53.74 19.67 14.20
N VAL A 71 -53.63 20.82 14.85
CA VAL A 71 -54.47 21.99 14.57
C VAL A 71 -53.70 22.93 13.65
N TYR A 72 -54.09 23.00 12.38
CA TYR A 72 -53.44 23.84 11.38
C TYR A 72 -54.15 25.19 11.24
N GLY A 73 -53.50 26.27 11.66
CA GLY A 73 -53.97 27.64 11.53
C GLY A 73 -53.56 28.29 10.22
N ARG A 74 -54.56 28.73 9.43
CA ARG A 74 -54.33 29.44 8.17
C ARG A 74 -54.65 30.93 8.27
N PHE A 75 -53.95 31.73 7.47
CA PHE A 75 -54.11 33.19 7.44
C PHE A 75 -54.65 33.69 6.10
N ASP A 76 -55.42 34.78 6.15
CA ASP A 76 -55.99 35.41 4.96
C ASP A 76 -54.94 36.11 4.08
N ASP A 77 -53.76 36.41 4.66
CA ASP A 77 -52.70 37.19 4.04
C ASP A 77 -51.37 36.45 3.83
N LEU A 78 -51.32 35.13 4.05
CA LEU A 78 -50.15 34.28 3.79
C LEU A 78 -50.46 33.13 2.83
N THR A 79 -49.40 32.53 2.26
CA THR A 79 -49.53 31.34 1.38
C THR A 79 -49.61 30.08 2.24
N ASN A 80 -50.83 29.61 2.45
CA ASN A 80 -51.11 28.48 3.32
C ASN A 80 -50.80 27.12 2.65
N LEU A 81 -50.48 26.12 3.48
CA LEU A 81 -50.49 24.71 3.11
C LEU A 81 -51.92 24.23 2.80
N SER A 82 -52.04 23.13 2.08
CA SER A 82 -53.28 22.36 2.05
C SER A 82 -53.41 21.53 3.34
N GLU A 83 -54.63 21.06 3.64
CA GLU A 83 -54.88 20.08 4.71
C GLU A 83 -53.99 18.84 4.54
N PHE A 84 -53.96 18.26 3.33
CA PHE A 84 -53.04 17.18 2.98
C PHE A 84 -51.57 17.54 3.23
N GLY A 85 -51.14 18.77 2.93
CA GLY A 85 -49.77 19.21 3.18
C GLY A 85 -49.42 19.33 4.66
N ALA A 86 -50.40 19.60 5.52
CA ALA A 86 -50.23 19.49 6.96
C ALA A 86 -50.18 18.02 7.39
N GLU A 87 -51.11 17.18 6.92
CA GLU A 87 -51.15 15.73 7.21
C GLU A 87 -49.84 15.01 6.82
N ASP A 88 -49.33 15.27 5.61
CA ASP A 88 -48.15 14.63 5.01
C ASP A 88 -46.87 14.86 5.83
N LYS A 89 -46.78 15.96 6.59
CA LYS A 89 -45.66 16.18 7.52
C LYS A 89 -45.68 15.22 8.71
N PHE A 90 -46.87 14.84 9.20
CA PHE A 90 -47.01 14.17 10.49
C PHE A 90 -47.35 12.69 10.38
N PHE A 91 -48.37 12.28 9.64
CA PHE A 91 -49.02 10.98 9.83
C PHE A 91 -48.62 9.80 8.92
N PRO A 92 -48.00 9.97 7.73
CA PRO A 92 -47.52 8.83 6.97
C PRO A 92 -46.47 8.01 7.78
N ILE A 93 -46.58 6.67 7.80
CA ILE A 93 -45.76 5.76 8.64
C ILE A 93 -44.94 4.70 7.87
N PHE A 94 -44.88 4.81 6.54
CA PHE A 94 -44.05 3.93 5.70
C PHE A 94 -43.31 4.74 4.64
N GLY A 95 -43.00 6.00 4.99
CA GLY A 95 -42.38 6.97 4.12
C GLY A 95 -41.36 7.76 4.93
N PHE A 96 -40.10 7.69 4.50
CA PHE A 96 -39.04 8.48 5.09
C PHE A 96 -39.40 9.97 5.07
N GLY A 97 -39.17 10.64 6.20
CA GLY A 97 -39.23 12.09 6.27
C GLY A 97 -40.46 12.66 6.98
N THR A 98 -41.26 11.85 7.66
CA THR A 98 -42.41 12.32 8.47
C THR A 98 -42.16 12.12 9.96
N VAL A 99 -42.94 12.81 10.80
CA VAL A 99 -42.86 12.69 12.26
C VAL A 99 -43.26 11.28 12.74
N SER A 100 -44.36 10.72 12.22
CA SER A 100 -44.82 9.39 12.66
C SER A 100 -43.93 8.26 12.16
N ASP A 101 -43.36 8.35 10.95
CA ASP A 101 -42.36 7.38 10.49
C ASP A 101 -41.08 7.48 11.33
N TYR A 102 -40.63 8.69 11.72
CA TYR A 102 -39.49 8.86 12.62
C TYR A 102 -39.69 8.14 13.96
N TYR A 103 -40.87 8.31 14.58
CA TYR A 103 -41.22 7.63 15.83
C TYR A 103 -41.28 6.11 15.69
N LEU A 104 -41.77 5.63 14.55
CA LEU A 104 -41.85 4.20 14.26
C LEU A 104 -40.46 3.59 14.01
N GLN A 105 -39.65 4.19 13.15
CA GLN A 105 -38.33 3.68 12.77
C GLN A 105 -37.35 3.70 13.95
N ASN A 106 -37.43 4.69 14.83
CA ASN A 106 -36.62 4.78 16.04
C ASN A 106 -37.18 3.97 17.22
N GLY A 107 -38.25 3.20 17.00
CA GLY A 107 -38.87 2.39 18.04
C GLY A 107 -39.40 3.20 19.22
N LEU A 108 -39.80 4.46 19.02
CA LEU A 108 -40.37 5.33 20.06
C LEU A 108 -41.86 5.04 20.26
N GLY A 109 -42.58 4.67 19.21
CA GLY A 109 -43.97 4.26 19.29
C GLY A 109 -44.75 4.56 18.02
N VAL A 110 -46.07 4.46 18.08
CA VAL A 110 -46.96 4.80 16.98
C VAL A 110 -47.78 6.01 17.38
N LEU A 111 -47.62 7.12 16.66
CA LEU A 111 -48.49 8.29 16.79
C LEU A 111 -49.76 8.04 15.97
N THR A 112 -50.90 7.91 16.66
CA THR A 112 -52.19 7.65 16.00
C THR A 112 -52.97 8.94 15.82
N PRO A 113 -53.54 9.23 14.63
CA PRO A 113 -54.34 10.43 14.42
C PRO A 113 -55.58 10.45 15.31
N VAL A 114 -55.93 11.64 15.79
CA VAL A 114 -57.17 11.86 16.53
C VAL A 114 -58.39 11.69 15.62
N PRO A 115 -59.43 10.95 16.06
CA PRO A 115 -60.70 10.92 15.35
C PRO A 115 -61.37 12.29 15.37
N GLU A 116 -61.70 12.82 14.20
CA GLU A 116 -62.17 14.20 14.01
C GLU A 116 -63.16 14.28 12.82
N THR A 117 -63.77 15.44 12.58
CA THR A 117 -64.86 15.60 11.59
C THR A 117 -64.67 16.74 10.58
N TYR A 118 -63.57 17.47 10.67
CA TYR A 118 -63.09 18.41 9.67
C TYR A 118 -62.68 17.68 8.38
N GLY A 119 -62.71 18.39 7.25
CA GLY A 119 -62.09 17.96 5.99
C GLY A 119 -62.18 16.45 5.66
N GLU A 120 -61.01 15.84 5.50
CA GLU A 120 -60.85 14.39 5.40
C GLU A 120 -60.88 13.75 6.80
N ARG A 121 -62.04 13.14 7.10
CA ARG A 121 -62.32 12.60 8.44
C ARG A 121 -61.26 11.65 8.96
N ASP A 122 -60.97 11.81 10.24
CA ASP A 122 -60.13 10.92 11.03
C ASP A 122 -58.66 10.87 10.54
N ASN A 123 -58.22 11.88 9.79
CA ASN A 123 -56.80 12.05 9.42
C ASN A 123 -55.98 12.76 10.52
N GLY A 124 -56.62 13.20 11.61
CA GLY A 124 -55.97 13.86 12.74
C GLY A 124 -55.62 15.33 12.52
N VAL A 125 -56.07 15.96 11.42
CA VAL A 125 -55.79 17.35 11.08
C VAL A 125 -57.07 18.19 11.10
N VAL A 126 -57.08 19.26 11.89
CA VAL A 126 -58.17 20.24 11.89
C VAL A 126 -57.64 21.60 11.44
N VAL A 127 -58.18 22.14 10.34
CA VAL A 127 -57.76 23.46 9.83
C VAL A 127 -58.67 24.57 10.35
N VAL A 128 -58.07 25.62 10.92
CA VAL A 128 -58.78 26.75 11.54
C VAL A 128 -58.39 28.08 10.91
N GLU A 129 -59.37 29.00 10.80
CA GLU A 129 -59.14 30.36 10.28
C GLU A 129 -58.64 31.28 11.38
N LEU A 130 -57.44 31.86 11.21
CA LEU A 130 -56.85 32.77 12.19
C LEU A 130 -57.02 34.24 11.82
N GLY A 131 -57.54 34.54 10.63
CA GLY A 131 -57.66 35.89 10.10
C GLY A 131 -56.32 36.40 9.58
N ARG A 132 -55.96 37.65 9.91
CA ARG A 132 -54.70 38.28 9.44
C ARG A 132 -53.52 37.92 10.33
N SER A 133 -52.41 37.49 9.73
CA SER A 133 -51.18 37.06 10.42
C SER A 133 -50.66 38.09 11.43
N ALA A 134 -50.49 39.36 11.04
CA ALA A 134 -49.96 40.40 11.93
C ALA A 134 -50.80 40.61 13.21
N ALA A 135 -52.13 40.45 13.14
CA ALA A 135 -53.00 40.58 14.30
C ALA A 135 -52.92 39.36 15.23
N TRP A 136 -52.65 38.17 14.68
CA TRP A 136 -52.48 36.94 15.44
C TRP A 136 -51.11 36.86 16.13
N PHE A 137 -50.03 37.15 15.39
CA PHE A 137 -48.66 37.19 15.93
C PHE A 137 -48.46 38.30 16.98
N GLY A 138 -49.34 39.29 17.04
CA GLY A 138 -49.34 40.30 18.10
C GLY A 138 -49.97 39.84 19.43
N GLN A 139 -50.55 38.64 19.50
CA GLN A 139 -51.18 38.11 20.73
C GLN A 139 -50.17 37.40 21.64
N ASP A 140 -50.52 37.22 22.90
CA ASP A 140 -49.80 36.32 23.81
C ASP A 140 -49.79 34.88 23.29
N VAL A 141 -48.65 34.17 23.41
CA VAL A 141 -48.47 32.84 22.81
C VAL A 141 -49.43 31.80 23.41
N GLY A 142 -49.71 31.87 24.72
CA GLY A 142 -50.71 31.01 25.36
C GLY A 142 -52.13 31.27 24.84
N VAL A 143 -52.45 32.53 24.56
CA VAL A 143 -53.74 32.93 23.95
C VAL A 143 -53.87 32.44 22.51
N ARG A 144 -52.77 32.41 21.74
CA ARG A 144 -52.76 31.87 20.38
C ARG A 144 -53.15 30.39 20.36
N ARG A 145 -52.49 29.57 21.18
CA ARG A 145 -52.80 28.14 21.36
C ARG A 145 -54.25 27.91 21.75
N ARG A 146 -54.72 28.69 22.74
CA ARG A 146 -56.10 28.66 23.23
C ARG A 146 -57.11 28.93 22.12
N THR A 147 -56.87 29.97 21.31
CA THR A 147 -57.73 30.34 20.18
C THR A 147 -57.83 29.22 19.16
N MET A 148 -56.71 28.57 18.81
CA MET A 148 -56.70 27.45 17.86
C MET A 148 -57.55 26.28 18.36
N LEU A 149 -57.41 25.91 19.63
CA LEU A 149 -58.20 24.85 20.25
C LEU A 149 -59.69 25.19 20.35
N ASP A 150 -60.02 26.45 20.67
CA ASP A 150 -61.42 26.91 20.71
C ASP A 150 -62.12 26.80 19.36
N LEU A 151 -61.39 26.98 18.27
CA LEU A 151 -61.89 26.85 16.90
C LEU A 151 -62.00 25.38 16.48
N ALA A 152 -61.09 24.52 16.95
CA ALA A 152 -61.06 23.10 16.66
C ALA A 152 -62.15 22.29 17.41
N ASP A 153 -62.60 22.76 18.57
CA ASP A 153 -63.61 22.13 19.45
C ASP A 153 -64.89 21.67 18.75
N GLN A 154 -65.34 22.36 17.69
CA GLN A 154 -66.53 21.94 16.96
C GLN A 154 -66.33 20.66 16.11
N TYR A 155 -65.08 20.23 15.91
CA TYR A 155 -64.70 19.11 15.05
C TYR A 155 -64.15 17.90 15.83
N VAL A 156 -63.71 18.11 17.07
CA VAL A 156 -63.07 17.10 17.93
C VAL A 156 -63.85 16.98 19.22
N ASP A 157 -64.25 15.75 19.58
CA ASP A 157 -64.86 15.46 20.89
C ASP A 157 -63.77 15.28 21.94
N PHE A 158 -63.36 16.39 22.56
CA PHE A 158 -62.28 16.44 23.55
C PHE A 158 -62.61 15.64 24.81
N ALA A 159 -63.91 15.46 25.14
CA ALA A 159 -64.31 14.71 26.31
C ALA A 159 -63.87 13.24 26.30
N ARG A 160 -63.58 12.68 25.11
CA ARG A 160 -63.09 11.31 24.93
C ARG A 160 -61.67 11.08 25.42
N PHE A 161 -60.89 12.14 25.59
CA PHE A 161 -59.48 12.06 25.98
C PHE A 161 -59.26 12.34 27.47
N ASP A 162 -60.30 12.63 28.25
CA ASP A 162 -60.22 12.53 29.73
C ASP A 162 -60.41 11.06 30.13
N THR A 163 -59.41 10.24 29.83
CA THR A 163 -59.42 8.78 29.98
C THR A 163 -59.37 8.33 31.44
N ASN A 164 -58.90 9.20 32.33
CA ASN A 164 -58.84 8.95 33.77
C ASN A 164 -60.03 9.56 34.55
N ASP A 165 -60.99 10.19 33.85
CA ASP A 165 -62.20 10.82 34.38
C ASP A 165 -61.94 11.90 35.47
N ASN A 166 -60.79 12.60 35.41
CA ASN A 166 -60.41 13.61 36.39
C ASN A 166 -60.94 15.03 36.04
N GLY A 167 -61.62 15.19 34.90
CA GLY A 167 -62.16 16.46 34.41
C GLY A 167 -61.17 17.33 33.66
N ARG A 168 -59.97 16.82 33.38
CA ARG A 168 -58.87 17.47 32.68
C ARG A 168 -58.42 16.57 31.53
N ILE A 169 -57.76 17.16 30.54
CA ILE A 169 -57.06 16.43 29.49
C ILE A 169 -55.60 16.81 29.61
N GLU A 170 -54.76 15.82 29.89
CA GLU A 170 -53.32 15.98 30.16
C GLU A 170 -52.47 15.45 28.99
N ASP A 171 -51.18 15.79 28.93
CA ASP A 171 -50.26 15.32 27.88
C ASP A 171 -50.22 13.78 27.79
N SER A 172 -50.57 13.08 28.88
CA SER A 172 -50.64 11.62 28.94
C SER A 172 -51.81 11.00 28.15
N GLU A 173 -52.77 11.83 27.75
CA GLU A 173 -54.02 11.37 27.13
C GLU A 173 -54.22 11.91 25.72
N LEU A 174 -53.62 13.06 25.40
CA LEU A 174 -53.70 13.70 24.10
C LEU A 174 -52.43 14.49 23.82
N ALA A 175 -51.74 14.18 22.72
CA ALA A 175 -50.68 15.03 22.18
C ALA A 175 -51.29 16.03 21.18
N VAL A 176 -50.86 17.29 21.22
CA VAL A 176 -51.37 18.33 20.32
C VAL A 176 -50.23 19.07 19.66
N VAL A 177 -50.32 19.19 18.35
CA VAL A 177 -49.46 20.04 17.53
C VAL A 177 -50.25 21.27 17.08
N THR A 178 -49.72 22.48 17.28
CA THR A 178 -50.25 23.67 16.62
C THR A 178 -49.32 24.11 15.49
N LEU A 179 -49.83 23.96 14.26
CA LEU A 179 -49.11 24.34 13.05
C LEU A 179 -49.69 25.64 12.54
N VAL A 180 -48.87 26.63 12.20
CA VAL A 180 -49.34 27.83 11.50
C VAL A 180 -48.53 28.09 10.24
N THR A 181 -49.09 28.80 9.27
CA THR A 181 -48.30 29.23 8.10
C THR A 181 -47.21 30.20 8.54
N SER A 182 -45.94 29.88 8.24
CA SER A 182 -44.80 30.74 8.57
C SER A 182 -44.92 32.10 7.86
N PRO A 183 -44.80 33.23 8.59
CA PRO A 183 -44.85 34.57 8.00
C PRO A 183 -43.62 34.90 7.16
N ASP A 184 -42.48 34.30 7.50
CA ASP A 184 -41.18 34.48 6.85
C ASP A 184 -40.29 33.25 7.12
N PRO A 185 -39.12 33.13 6.47
CA PRO A 185 -38.22 31.99 6.63
C PRO A 185 -37.62 31.79 8.03
N THR A 186 -37.57 32.85 8.86
CA THR A 186 -37.01 32.77 10.22
C THR A 186 -37.97 32.10 11.21
N TYR A 187 -39.26 32.04 10.88
CA TYR A 187 -40.26 31.28 11.64
C TYR A 187 -40.24 29.78 11.24
N SER A 188 -39.11 29.13 11.54
CA SER A 188 -38.79 27.73 11.21
C SER A 188 -38.34 26.91 12.43
N CYS A 189 -38.55 27.42 13.64
CA CYS A 189 -38.28 26.73 14.90
C CYS A 189 -39.55 26.10 15.51
N GLY A 190 -39.38 25.34 16.60
CA GLY A 190 -40.45 24.77 17.40
C GLY A 190 -40.43 25.26 18.85
N GLN A 191 -41.50 24.99 19.58
CA GLN A 191 -41.52 25.07 21.05
C GLN A 191 -42.65 24.21 21.62
N THR A 192 -42.47 23.71 22.84
CA THR A 192 -43.52 23.04 23.60
C THR A 192 -43.87 23.84 24.83
N ALA A 193 -45.10 24.32 24.91
CA ALA A 193 -45.54 25.08 26.08
C ALA A 193 -47.05 25.00 26.34
N GLY A 194 -47.43 25.40 27.54
CA GLY A 194 -48.81 25.35 28.01
C GLY A 194 -49.79 26.22 27.22
N VAL A 195 -51.03 25.76 27.19
CA VAL A 195 -52.17 26.50 26.63
C VAL A 195 -52.69 27.53 27.63
N GLY A 196 -53.00 28.75 27.14
CA GLY A 196 -53.60 29.79 27.97
C GLY A 196 -54.98 29.39 28.53
N ALA A 197 -55.34 29.97 29.69
CA ALA A 197 -56.63 29.71 30.31
C ALA A 197 -57.81 30.12 29.39
N GLY A 198 -58.88 29.33 29.39
CA GLY A 198 -60.10 29.63 28.63
C GLY A 198 -61.28 28.78 29.04
N ARG A 199 -62.29 28.71 28.16
CA ARG A 199 -63.47 27.85 28.37
C ARG A 199 -63.08 26.37 28.35
N THR A 200 -63.94 25.54 28.92
CA THR A 200 -63.80 24.08 28.77
C THR A 200 -64.07 23.65 27.32
N LEU A 201 -63.39 22.59 26.89
CA LEU A 201 -63.61 21.91 25.61
C LEU A 201 -64.40 20.64 25.89
N ASP A 202 -65.61 20.56 25.34
CA ASP A 202 -66.59 19.50 25.66
C ASP A 202 -66.76 19.22 27.16
N GLY A 203 -66.68 20.26 27.98
CA GLY A 203 -66.80 20.15 29.44
C GLY A 203 -65.51 19.76 30.18
N LYS A 204 -64.38 19.60 29.49
CA LYS A 204 -63.07 19.27 30.08
C LYS A 204 -62.14 20.48 30.15
N THR A 205 -61.27 20.48 31.17
CA THR A 205 -60.22 21.50 31.33
C THR A 205 -58.98 21.12 30.52
N VAL A 206 -58.45 22.04 29.72
CA VAL A 206 -57.15 21.80 29.03
C VAL A 206 -56.01 21.88 30.04
N ALA A 207 -55.23 20.81 30.12
CA ALA A 207 -54.09 20.66 31.03
C ALA A 207 -52.86 20.05 30.33
N PHE A 208 -52.85 20.04 28.99
CA PHE A 208 -51.73 19.64 28.15
C PHE A 208 -50.99 20.86 27.60
N SER A 209 -49.78 20.63 27.09
CA SER A 209 -48.98 21.57 26.30
C SER A 209 -49.19 21.34 24.81
N THR A 210 -48.77 22.26 23.97
CA THR A 210 -48.78 22.07 22.52
C THR A 210 -47.38 22.19 21.94
N ALA A 211 -47.07 21.32 20.98
CA ALA A 211 -45.87 21.35 20.15
C ALA A 211 -46.16 22.28 18.99
N ASP A 212 -45.51 23.43 18.98
CA ASP A 212 -45.85 24.51 18.05
C ASP A 212 -44.78 24.68 17.01
N GLY A 213 -45.18 25.10 15.82
CA GLY A 213 -44.23 25.46 14.79
C GLY A 213 -44.89 26.12 13.58
N GLY A 214 -44.04 26.63 12.72
CA GLY A 214 -44.43 27.16 11.42
C GLY A 214 -44.52 26.07 10.35
N SER A 215 -45.16 26.39 9.23
CA SER A 215 -45.18 25.54 8.03
C SER A 215 -43.79 25.28 7.45
N LEU A 216 -42.81 26.13 7.77
CA LEU A 216 -41.40 25.98 7.38
C LEU A 216 -40.54 25.29 8.45
N THR A 217 -41.07 25.01 9.64
CA THR A 217 -40.36 24.21 10.65
C THR A 217 -40.11 22.81 10.10
N ASN A 218 -38.88 22.31 10.28
CA ASN A 218 -38.49 20.99 9.80
C ASN A 218 -39.15 19.88 10.64
N ASN A 219 -39.24 18.68 10.07
CA ASN A 219 -40.01 17.61 10.69
C ASN A 219 -39.29 16.97 11.89
N LEU A 220 -37.95 17.04 11.97
CA LEU A 220 -37.22 16.60 13.16
C LEU A 220 -37.48 17.51 14.36
N THR A 221 -37.55 18.83 14.17
CA THR A 221 -37.96 19.76 15.23
C THR A 221 -39.36 19.42 15.73
N PHE A 222 -40.32 19.13 14.84
CA PHE A 222 -41.63 18.67 15.30
C PHE A 222 -41.55 17.33 16.05
N ALA A 223 -40.70 16.40 15.63
CA ALA A 223 -40.49 15.14 16.35
C ALA A 223 -39.94 15.38 17.77
N HIS A 224 -39.01 16.33 17.92
CA HIS A 224 -38.44 16.81 19.18
C HIS A 224 -39.52 17.45 20.08
N GLU A 225 -40.32 18.38 19.55
CA GLU A 225 -41.39 19.02 20.33
C GLU A 225 -42.48 18.03 20.78
N VAL A 226 -42.85 17.10 19.90
CA VAL A 226 -43.78 16.02 20.28
C VAL A 226 -43.16 15.14 21.38
N ALA A 227 -41.83 15.01 21.46
CA ALA A 227 -41.18 14.18 22.47
C ALA A 227 -41.22 14.81 23.87
N HIS A 228 -41.23 16.14 23.98
CA HIS A 228 -41.53 16.80 25.26
C HIS A 228 -42.90 16.40 25.78
N GLN A 229 -43.93 16.43 24.93
CA GLN A 229 -45.28 16.00 25.32
C GLN A 229 -45.38 14.49 25.50
N ALA A 230 -44.76 13.69 24.65
CA ALA A 230 -44.94 12.24 24.65
C ALA A 230 -44.18 11.57 25.80
N PHE A 231 -42.99 12.07 26.14
CA PHE A 231 -42.05 11.40 27.03
C PHE A 231 -41.53 12.27 28.18
N ASP A 232 -42.03 13.50 28.33
CA ASP A 232 -41.42 14.50 29.23
C ASP A 232 -39.91 14.64 28.95
N LEU A 233 -39.52 14.57 27.67
CA LEU A 233 -38.14 14.72 27.21
C LEU A 233 -37.58 16.05 27.73
N ALA A 234 -36.32 16.04 28.18
CA ALA A 234 -35.61 17.26 28.54
C ALA A 234 -34.66 17.65 27.41
N ASP A 235 -34.48 18.95 27.20
CA ASP A 235 -33.52 19.47 26.23
C ASP A 235 -32.10 19.18 26.67
N HIS A 236 -31.29 18.65 25.75
CA HIS A 236 -29.88 18.34 25.95
C HIS A 236 -28.94 19.17 25.05
N TYR A 237 -29.47 20.05 24.19
CA TYR A 237 -28.67 20.84 23.25
C TYR A 237 -27.68 21.81 23.92
N GLY A 238 -27.91 22.21 25.17
CA GLY A 238 -26.96 22.97 26.01
C GLY A 238 -25.91 22.13 26.75
N PHE A 239 -25.82 20.82 26.49
CA PHE A 239 -24.91 19.91 27.20
C PHE A 239 -23.97 19.18 26.24
N GLY A 240 -23.87 19.66 24.99
CA GLY A 240 -22.88 19.17 24.04
C GLY A 240 -23.18 17.77 23.49
N VAL A 241 -24.47 17.41 23.37
CA VAL A 241 -24.89 16.20 22.63
C VAL A 241 -24.93 16.44 21.11
N GLY A 242 -24.95 17.70 20.66
CA GLY A 242 -24.88 18.09 19.24
C GLY A 242 -25.99 17.53 18.36
N ALA A 243 -25.85 17.64 17.04
CA ALA A 243 -26.74 17.00 16.04
C ALA A 243 -26.58 15.45 15.99
N TRP A 244 -26.43 14.85 17.16
CA TRP A 244 -26.38 13.40 17.40
C TRP A 244 -27.49 12.96 18.35
N ASP A 245 -28.46 13.81 18.68
CA ASP A 245 -29.53 13.40 19.57
C ASP A 245 -30.84 14.09 19.25
N LEU A 246 -31.94 13.41 19.55
CA LEU A 246 -33.28 13.98 19.43
C LEU A 246 -33.45 15.15 20.41
N ALA A 247 -32.83 15.07 21.59
CA ALA A 247 -32.79 16.16 22.56
C ALA A 247 -31.72 17.24 22.25
N GLY A 248 -30.96 17.07 21.16
CA GLY A 248 -29.97 18.02 20.67
C GLY A 248 -30.58 19.16 19.85
N PRO A 249 -29.75 20.04 19.26
CA PRO A 249 -30.23 21.14 18.44
C PRO A 249 -30.88 20.57 17.18
N THR A 250 -32.14 20.94 16.96
CA THR A 250 -32.92 20.56 15.76
C THR A 250 -33.44 21.78 15.01
N CYS A 251 -33.37 22.95 15.65
CA CYS A 251 -33.77 24.25 15.11
C CYS A 251 -32.59 24.89 14.35
N GLY A 252 -32.86 25.77 13.37
CA GLY A 252 -31.80 26.46 12.63
C GLY A 252 -32.05 26.67 11.13
N GLY A 253 -33.17 26.18 10.58
CA GLY A 253 -33.51 26.45 9.18
C GLY A 253 -34.72 25.70 8.63
N SER A 254 -35.15 26.09 7.42
CA SER A 254 -36.27 25.47 6.70
C SER A 254 -35.91 24.18 5.95
N THR A 255 -34.63 23.81 5.96
CA THR A 255 -34.14 22.55 5.38
C THR A 255 -34.47 21.38 6.30
N GLN A 256 -34.86 20.25 5.71
CA GLN A 256 -35.06 19.03 6.49
C GLN A 256 -33.71 18.52 7.01
N VAL A 257 -33.63 18.34 8.32
CA VAL A 257 -32.50 17.73 9.02
C VAL A 257 -32.98 16.46 9.71
N TRP A 258 -32.13 15.44 9.81
CA TRP A 258 -32.44 14.18 10.49
C TRP A 258 -31.24 13.64 11.26
N GLN A 259 -31.44 13.44 12.56
CA GLN A 259 -30.61 12.63 13.43
C GLN A 259 -31.50 11.73 14.31
N GLU A 260 -31.01 10.56 14.67
CA GLU A 260 -31.70 9.66 15.58
C GLU A 260 -31.43 10.00 17.06
N PRO A 261 -32.31 9.56 18.00
CA PRO A 261 -32.02 9.68 19.43
C PRO A 261 -30.78 8.87 19.79
N ASN A 262 -29.96 9.35 20.71
CA ASN A 262 -28.78 8.60 21.16
C ASN A 262 -29.16 7.29 21.88
N ALA A 263 -28.16 6.43 22.12
CA ALA A 263 -28.39 5.12 22.75
C ALA A 263 -29.05 5.19 24.14
N TRP A 264 -28.82 6.26 24.92
CA TRP A 264 -29.45 6.43 26.23
C TRP A 264 -30.95 6.74 26.10
N HIS A 265 -31.32 7.65 25.20
CA HIS A 265 -32.72 7.92 24.87
C HIS A 265 -33.43 6.67 24.35
N ARG A 266 -32.82 5.94 23.42
CA ARG A 266 -33.42 4.70 22.90
C ARG A 266 -33.53 3.59 23.94
N MET A 267 -32.66 3.55 24.95
CA MET A 267 -32.79 2.63 26.08
C MET A 267 -34.00 2.95 26.96
N HIS A 268 -34.29 4.23 27.20
CA HIS A 268 -35.35 4.66 28.11
C HIS A 268 -36.73 4.74 27.44
N ILE A 269 -36.81 5.38 26.27
CA ILE A 269 -38.07 5.69 25.58
C ILE A 269 -38.25 4.89 24.27
N GLY A 270 -37.20 4.19 23.83
CA GLY A 270 -37.19 3.37 22.62
C GLY A 270 -37.27 1.87 22.87
N ASP A 271 -36.90 1.09 21.84
CA ASP A 271 -36.85 -0.38 21.89
C ASP A 271 -35.43 -0.93 22.10
N ASP A 272 -34.42 -0.06 22.23
CA ASP A 272 -33.02 -0.49 22.35
C ASP A 272 -32.75 -1.16 23.71
N LYS A 273 -31.92 -2.18 23.70
CA LYS A 273 -31.53 -2.96 24.87
C LYS A 273 -30.01 -3.12 24.87
N PRO A 274 -29.29 -2.14 25.44
CA PRO A 274 -27.83 -2.12 25.41
C PRO A 274 -27.26 -3.42 25.98
N THR A 275 -26.24 -3.95 25.31
CA THR A 275 -25.55 -5.13 25.81
C THR A 275 -24.53 -4.70 26.86
N VAL A 276 -24.83 -4.99 28.12
CA VAL A 276 -23.93 -4.72 29.25
C VAL A 276 -22.68 -5.62 29.15
N ILE A 277 -21.50 -4.99 29.15
CA ILE A 277 -20.22 -5.70 29.11
C ILE A 277 -19.74 -6.00 30.52
N THR A 278 -19.54 -7.28 30.80
CA THR A 278 -19.14 -7.79 32.13
C THR A 278 -17.76 -8.44 32.14
N LYS A 279 -17.09 -8.46 30.98
CA LYS A 279 -15.72 -8.91 30.82
C LYS A 279 -15.09 -8.23 29.62
N ASP A 280 -13.78 -8.06 29.72
CA ASP A 280 -12.91 -7.62 28.65
C ASP A 280 -13.13 -8.39 27.35
N ARG A 281 -13.29 -7.65 26.25
CA ARG A 281 -13.42 -8.23 24.90
C ARG A 281 -13.39 -7.18 23.81
N TYR A 282 -13.16 -7.63 22.58
CA TYR A 282 -13.65 -6.91 21.41
C TYR A 282 -15.18 -7.03 21.28
N VAL A 283 -15.81 -5.92 20.95
CA VAL A 283 -17.20 -5.82 20.47
C VAL A 283 -17.21 -5.36 19.03
N THR A 284 -18.16 -5.86 18.24
CA THR A 284 -18.41 -5.38 16.87
C THR A 284 -19.50 -4.33 16.95
N LEU A 285 -19.23 -3.19 16.32
CA LEU A 285 -20.10 -2.03 16.27
C LEU A 285 -20.57 -1.87 14.82
N LEU A 286 -21.86 -2.06 14.63
CA LEU A 286 -22.53 -1.82 13.36
C LEU A 286 -23.31 -0.51 13.49
N PRO A 287 -23.20 0.42 12.53
CA PRO A 287 -24.07 1.59 12.47
C PRO A 287 -25.54 1.23 12.39
N HIS A 288 -26.43 2.13 12.81
CA HIS A 288 -27.86 1.85 12.97
C HIS A 288 -28.57 1.38 11.69
N ASP A 289 -28.08 1.82 10.52
CA ASP A 289 -28.61 1.38 9.23
C ASP A 289 -28.28 -0.09 8.87
N LEU A 290 -27.42 -0.76 9.64
CA LEU A 290 -26.99 -2.15 9.42
C LEU A 290 -27.47 -3.08 10.54
N ALA A 291 -28.23 -4.11 10.16
CA ALA A 291 -28.65 -5.17 11.09
C ALA A 291 -27.56 -6.24 11.29
N PRO A 292 -27.37 -6.78 12.52
CA PRO A 292 -28.03 -6.42 13.77
C PRO A 292 -27.29 -5.30 14.51
N TYR A 293 -27.83 -4.07 14.49
CA TYR A 293 -27.38 -2.96 15.32
C TYR A 293 -27.39 -3.33 16.81
N ARG A 294 -26.39 -2.84 17.56
CA ARG A 294 -26.28 -2.97 19.02
C ARG A 294 -25.56 -1.78 19.62
N SER A 295 -26.11 -1.23 20.70
CA SER A 295 -25.38 -0.42 21.66
C SER A 295 -24.79 -1.29 22.77
N TYR A 296 -23.74 -0.79 23.43
CA TYR A 296 -23.09 -1.47 24.56
C TYR A 296 -22.96 -0.54 25.75
N LEU A 297 -23.06 -1.10 26.96
CA LEU A 297 -22.97 -0.36 28.21
C LEU A 297 -21.78 -0.85 29.03
N LEU A 298 -20.96 0.10 29.50
CA LEU A 298 -19.78 -0.12 30.33
C LEU A 298 -20.01 0.53 31.70
N TYR A 299 -19.97 -0.25 32.77
CA TYR A 299 -20.15 0.28 34.13
C TYR A 299 -19.26 -0.43 35.15
N ASP A 300 -19.03 0.24 36.27
CA ASP A 300 -18.32 -0.30 37.43
C ASP A 300 -19.33 -0.68 38.53
N PRO A 301 -19.50 -1.98 38.86
CA PRO A 301 -20.41 -2.42 39.92
C PRO A 301 -20.15 -1.80 41.30
N GLU A 302 -18.91 -1.39 41.61
CA GLU A 302 -18.60 -0.70 42.87
C GLU A 302 -19.07 0.76 42.89
N ARG A 303 -19.23 1.37 41.72
CA ARG A 303 -19.71 2.74 41.56
C ARG A 303 -21.23 2.82 41.49
N GLY A 304 -21.88 1.74 41.05
CA GLY A 304 -23.32 1.63 40.93
C GLY A 304 -23.82 1.80 39.50
N THR A 305 -25.09 2.17 39.35
CA THR A 305 -25.81 2.22 38.07
C THR A 305 -26.08 3.65 37.59
N ASP A 306 -25.58 4.64 38.32
CA ASP A 306 -25.91 6.05 38.09
C ASP A 306 -24.84 6.79 37.26
N ASP A 307 -23.68 6.18 37.03
CA ASP A 307 -22.54 6.79 36.32
C ASP A 307 -21.86 5.72 35.47
N TYR A 308 -22.05 5.78 34.15
CA TYR A 308 -21.65 4.74 33.21
C TYR A 308 -21.38 5.30 31.82
N PHE A 309 -20.83 4.47 30.94
CA PHE A 309 -20.63 4.81 29.54
C PHE A 309 -21.49 3.95 28.62
N MET A 310 -21.96 4.53 27.53
CA MET A 310 -22.59 3.82 26.42
C MET A 310 -21.78 4.04 25.16
N ILE A 311 -21.68 3.01 24.32
CA ILE A 311 -20.97 3.10 23.05
C ILE A 311 -21.83 2.55 21.90
N GLU A 312 -21.74 3.20 20.75
CA GLU A 312 -22.42 2.84 19.51
C GLU A 312 -21.64 3.32 18.28
N ALA A 313 -21.88 2.75 17.11
CA ALA A 313 -21.37 3.31 15.85
C ALA A 313 -22.48 4.07 15.13
N ARG A 314 -22.13 5.20 14.51
CA ARG A 314 -23.07 6.05 13.77
C ARG A 314 -22.38 6.62 12.54
N ARG A 315 -23.18 6.98 11.52
CA ARG A 315 -22.69 7.55 10.26
C ARG A 315 -23.81 8.23 9.48
N PRO A 316 -23.49 9.23 8.62
CA PRO A 316 -24.46 9.80 7.71
C PRO A 316 -24.84 8.82 6.61
N VAL A 317 -26.15 8.54 6.47
CA VAL A 317 -26.68 7.74 5.36
C VAL A 317 -27.87 8.45 4.72
N THR A 318 -27.71 8.87 3.47
CA THR A 318 -28.77 9.56 2.70
C THR A 318 -30.07 8.76 2.66
N GLY A 319 -31.20 9.42 2.93
CA GLY A 319 -32.52 8.79 2.93
C GLY A 319 -32.82 7.94 4.18
N THR A 320 -32.03 8.14 5.25
CA THR A 320 -32.27 7.57 6.58
C THR A 320 -32.35 8.69 7.61
N TYR A 321 -32.79 8.36 8.82
CA TYR A 321 -32.90 9.33 9.91
C TYR A 321 -31.56 9.72 10.53
N GLU A 322 -30.45 9.22 10.01
CA GLU A 322 -29.09 9.64 10.35
C GLU A 322 -28.44 10.51 9.26
N GLN A 323 -29.14 10.86 8.18
CA GLN A 323 -28.51 11.46 7.01
C GLN A 323 -27.78 12.80 7.28
N ASN A 324 -28.09 13.48 8.38
CA ASN A 324 -27.53 14.79 8.74
C ASN A 324 -26.65 14.76 10.00
N VAL A 325 -26.30 13.58 10.55
CA VAL A 325 -25.26 13.54 11.59
C VAL A 325 -23.92 14.02 11.03
N PRO A 326 -23.10 14.71 11.83
CA PRO A 326 -21.94 15.44 11.31
C PRO A 326 -20.71 14.57 11.01
N ASP A 327 -20.64 13.31 11.49
CA ASP A 327 -19.45 12.45 11.34
C ASP A 327 -19.78 10.94 11.20
N ASP A 328 -18.77 10.10 10.92
CA ASP A 328 -18.85 8.62 10.87
C ASP A 328 -17.81 8.01 11.81
N GLY A 329 -18.27 7.30 12.85
CA GLY A 329 -17.35 6.66 13.79
C GLY A 329 -18.03 6.02 15.00
N LEU A 330 -17.20 5.72 16.01
CA LEU A 330 -17.66 5.30 17.32
C LEU A 330 -18.06 6.52 18.16
N MET A 331 -19.29 6.54 18.65
CA MET A 331 -19.77 7.47 19.65
C MET A 331 -19.61 6.88 21.04
N VAL A 332 -19.15 7.71 21.97
CA VAL A 332 -19.03 7.36 23.39
C VAL A 332 -19.83 8.38 24.19
N TRP A 333 -20.84 7.89 24.90
CA TRP A 333 -21.70 8.70 25.77
C TRP A 333 -21.32 8.45 27.22
N ARG A 334 -21.03 9.51 27.98
CA ARG A 334 -20.96 9.44 29.45
C ARG A 334 -22.33 9.80 30.00
N ILE A 335 -22.87 8.91 30.83
CA ILE A 335 -24.17 9.08 31.47
C ILE A 335 -23.95 9.29 32.96
N ASP A 336 -24.51 10.37 33.49
CA ASP A 336 -24.70 10.60 34.92
C ASP A 336 -26.18 10.79 35.21
N GLU A 337 -26.81 9.69 35.60
CA GLU A 337 -28.25 9.59 35.82
C GLU A 337 -28.73 10.65 36.81
N ARG A 338 -27.93 11.00 37.82
CA ARG A 338 -28.28 11.99 38.85
C ARG A 338 -28.58 13.38 38.29
N ASN A 339 -28.05 13.71 37.11
CA ASN A 339 -28.04 15.06 36.53
C ASN A 339 -28.64 15.13 35.11
N VAL A 340 -29.40 14.13 34.65
CA VAL A 340 -30.01 14.08 33.30
C VAL A 340 -31.05 15.16 33.00
N ARG A 341 -31.42 15.96 34.01
CA ARG A 341 -32.30 17.14 33.92
C ARG A 341 -31.66 18.39 34.52
N SER A 342 -30.35 18.37 34.74
CA SER A 342 -29.64 19.56 35.18
C SER A 342 -29.87 20.69 34.18
N GLY A 343 -29.99 21.92 34.65
CA GLY A 343 -29.94 23.12 33.81
C GLY A 343 -28.55 23.75 33.75
N PHE A 344 -27.56 23.13 34.38
CA PHE A 344 -26.20 23.66 34.51
C PHE A 344 -25.23 22.88 33.61
N GLU A 345 -24.48 23.61 32.78
CA GLU A 345 -23.56 23.04 31.79
C GLU A 345 -22.43 22.22 32.41
N HIS A 346 -21.98 22.56 33.62
CA HIS A 346 -20.97 21.78 34.34
C HIS A 346 -21.50 20.50 34.98
N LEU A 347 -22.81 20.32 35.02
CA LEU A 347 -23.50 19.13 35.51
C LEU A 347 -24.23 18.44 34.35
N ARG A 348 -23.46 17.85 33.44
CA ARG A 348 -24.01 17.14 32.27
C ARG A 348 -24.45 15.73 32.64
N GLY A 349 -25.73 15.44 32.47
CA GLY A 349 -26.26 14.10 32.69
C GLY A 349 -26.08 13.16 31.49
N VAL A 350 -26.10 13.70 30.27
CA VAL A 350 -25.75 12.96 29.05
C VAL A 350 -24.75 13.79 28.29
N GLU A 351 -23.57 13.21 28.03
CA GLU A 351 -22.44 13.92 27.44
C GLU A 351 -21.75 13.05 26.40
N MET A 352 -21.39 13.66 25.27
CA MET A 352 -20.52 13.03 24.26
C MET A 352 -19.04 13.17 24.66
N ILE A 353 -18.30 12.07 24.58
CA ILE A 353 -16.85 12.07 24.79
C ILE A 353 -16.15 12.15 23.45
N ARG A 354 -15.51 13.30 23.17
CA ARG A 354 -14.82 13.54 21.90
C ARG A 354 -13.44 12.90 21.81
N PRO A 355 -12.96 12.55 20.59
CA PRO A 355 -11.63 11.97 20.34
C PRO A 355 -10.45 12.82 20.84
N ASP A 356 -10.58 14.13 20.78
CA ASP A 356 -9.57 15.10 21.24
C ASP A 356 -9.49 15.21 22.77
N GLY A 357 -10.43 14.59 23.49
CA GLY A 357 -10.55 14.66 24.95
C GLY A 357 -11.11 15.99 25.46
N MET A 358 -11.48 16.90 24.57
CA MET A 358 -12.17 18.14 24.92
C MET A 358 -13.65 17.84 25.12
N ARG A 359 -14.27 18.50 26.11
CA ARG A 359 -15.73 18.51 26.21
C ARG A 359 -16.30 19.27 25.03
N THR A 360 -17.45 18.85 24.57
CA THR A 360 -18.22 19.57 23.57
C THR A 360 -18.77 20.87 24.18
N PRO A 361 -18.69 22.05 23.55
CA PRO A 361 -19.32 23.26 24.07
C PRO A 361 -20.84 23.11 24.23
N GLY A 362 -21.46 23.80 25.18
CA GLY A 362 -22.91 23.92 25.32
C GLY A 362 -23.47 25.09 24.51
N CYS A 363 -24.54 25.71 24.99
CA CYS A 363 -25.15 26.90 24.35
C CYS A 363 -24.80 28.21 25.05
N VAL A 364 -24.21 28.13 26.25
CA VAL A 364 -23.89 29.29 27.06
C VAL A 364 -22.46 29.06 27.52
N ASP A 365 -21.53 29.66 26.81
CA ASP A 365 -20.14 29.73 27.20
C ASP A 365 -19.81 31.22 27.33
N GLU A 366 -20.09 31.81 28.49
CA GLU A 366 -20.07 33.27 28.68
C GLU A 366 -18.62 33.85 28.50
N ASP A 367 -17.55 33.03 28.40
CA ASP A 367 -16.23 33.43 27.86
C ASP A 367 -15.40 32.42 27.02
N VAL A 368 -15.94 31.26 26.65
CA VAL A 368 -15.33 30.29 25.70
C VAL A 368 -13.99 29.69 26.14
N ASP A 369 -13.84 29.43 27.44
CA ASP A 369 -12.63 28.83 28.02
C ASP A 369 -12.80 27.40 28.56
N GLY A 370 -14.05 26.91 28.67
CA GLY A 370 -14.39 25.57 29.13
C GLY A 370 -14.35 25.35 30.65
N ARG A 371 -14.49 26.39 31.47
CA ARG A 371 -14.80 26.31 32.91
C ARG A 371 -16.21 26.81 33.23
N ALA A 372 -16.57 26.88 34.51
CA ALA A 372 -17.96 26.77 34.95
C ALA A 372 -18.21 27.67 36.15
N ASP A 373 -18.07 28.97 35.95
CA ASP A 373 -18.16 29.96 37.02
C ASP A 373 -18.18 31.38 36.44
N GLU A 374 -19.39 31.94 36.19
CA GLU A 374 -19.57 33.31 35.70
C GLU A 374 -20.59 34.11 36.53
N ASP A 375 -20.13 35.29 37.00
CA ASP A 375 -20.83 36.13 37.98
C ASP A 375 -21.48 37.38 37.35
N PRO A 376 -22.79 37.60 37.57
CA PRO A 376 -23.47 38.80 37.08
C PRO A 376 -22.99 40.07 37.78
N VAL A 377 -22.83 41.19 37.06
CA VAL A 377 -22.28 42.47 37.58
C VAL A 377 -23.08 43.02 38.77
N ASN A 378 -22.72 42.61 39.98
CA ASN A 378 -23.43 42.92 41.22
C ASN A 378 -22.52 43.05 42.46
N GLY A 379 -21.21 42.87 42.29
CA GLY A 379 -20.14 42.99 43.27
C GLY A 379 -19.95 41.75 44.14
N ARG A 380 -20.37 40.58 43.69
CA ARG A 380 -20.31 39.31 44.44
C ARG A 380 -19.67 38.22 43.61
N ASP A 381 -19.12 37.27 44.36
CA ASP A 381 -18.57 36.01 43.93
C ASP A 381 -19.71 34.99 44.15
N ASP A 382 -20.65 34.95 43.20
CA ASP A 382 -21.92 34.22 43.33
C ASP A 382 -21.73 32.71 43.18
N ASP A 383 -20.64 32.26 42.55
CA ASP A 383 -20.25 30.84 42.45
C ASP A 383 -19.05 30.41 43.32
N GLY A 384 -18.26 31.34 43.85
CA GLY A 384 -17.23 31.08 44.86
C GLY A 384 -15.85 30.74 44.32
N ASP A 385 -15.54 31.09 43.07
CA ASP A 385 -14.23 30.84 42.43
C ASP A 385 -13.14 31.84 42.87
N GLY A 386 -13.54 32.93 43.53
CA GLY A 386 -12.66 33.99 44.03
C GLY A 386 -12.57 35.24 43.14
N ARG A 387 -13.38 35.34 42.09
CA ARG A 387 -13.54 36.51 41.22
C ARG A 387 -14.94 37.12 41.39
N THR A 388 -15.20 38.26 40.76
CA THR A 388 -16.48 39.00 40.89
C THR A 388 -16.71 39.87 39.65
N ASP A 389 -17.93 39.88 39.09
CA ASP A 389 -18.45 40.78 38.04
C ASP A 389 -17.83 40.61 36.64
N GLU A 390 -18.06 39.47 35.98
CA GLU A 390 -17.32 39.08 34.77
C GLU A 390 -18.06 39.35 33.42
N ASP A 391 -19.36 39.68 33.41
CA ASP A 391 -20.09 40.07 32.17
C ASP A 391 -19.68 41.45 31.59
N ARG A 392 -19.07 41.49 30.39
CA ARG A 392 -18.87 42.73 29.59
C ARG A 392 -19.02 42.51 28.07
N GLY A 393 -20.04 43.14 27.47
CA GLY A 393 -20.50 42.95 26.08
C GLY A 393 -19.62 43.45 24.90
N PRO A 394 -20.17 43.44 23.65
CA PRO A 394 -19.50 43.06 22.41
C PRO A 394 -18.90 44.23 21.60
N ASP A 395 -17.76 44.74 22.06
CA ASP A 395 -16.77 45.51 21.29
C ASP A 395 -15.55 45.66 22.19
N ARG A 396 -14.51 44.83 22.01
CA ARG A 396 -13.35 44.88 22.90
C ARG A 396 -12.34 46.01 22.62
N ASP A 397 -12.39 46.73 21.49
CA ASP A 397 -11.72 48.04 21.33
C ASP A 397 -12.01 48.85 20.05
N GLY A 398 -12.84 48.36 19.12
CA GLY A 398 -13.28 49.10 17.95
C GLY A 398 -12.17 49.40 16.93
N ASP A 399 -11.18 48.52 16.82
CA ASP A 399 -10.01 48.73 15.96
C ASP A 399 -9.97 47.90 14.66
N GLY A 400 -10.77 46.82 14.60
CA GLY A 400 -11.03 46.03 13.41
C GLY A 400 -9.84 45.20 12.90
N ARG A 401 -9.31 44.29 13.74
CA ARG A 401 -8.77 42.94 13.37
C ARG A 401 -8.14 42.22 14.59
N THR A 402 -8.59 41.01 14.94
CA THR A 402 -7.74 39.79 15.03
C THR A 402 -8.55 38.53 15.37
N ASP A 403 -8.87 37.75 14.31
CA ASP A 403 -9.29 36.32 14.21
C ASP A 403 -10.34 36.05 13.09
N GLU A 404 -10.34 36.82 12.00
CA GLU A 404 -11.45 36.88 11.03
C GLU A 404 -10.97 36.54 9.60
N ASP A 405 -11.30 35.33 9.11
CA ASP A 405 -10.99 34.86 7.74
C ASP A 405 -12.31 34.60 6.97
N PRO A 406 -12.77 35.56 6.12
CA PRO A 406 -14.02 35.44 5.39
C PRO A 406 -13.96 34.30 4.37
N ALA A 407 -15.05 33.53 4.20
CA ALA A 407 -15.15 32.40 3.27
C ALA A 407 -14.86 32.76 1.78
N ASN A 408 -13.57 32.86 1.43
CA ASN A 408 -13.04 33.34 0.16
C ASN A 408 -11.79 32.55 -0.32
N SER A 409 -11.35 31.57 0.47
CA SER A 409 -10.24 30.64 0.33
C SER A 409 -8.86 31.28 0.29
N VAL A 410 -8.70 32.36 1.05
CA VAL A 410 -7.45 33.07 1.30
C VAL A 410 -7.21 33.12 2.81
N ASP A 411 -5.95 32.98 3.19
CA ASP A 411 -5.43 33.15 4.55
C ASP A 411 -5.19 34.65 4.71
N ASP A 412 -6.24 35.40 5.03
CA ASP A 412 -6.23 36.87 4.98
C ASP A 412 -5.41 37.48 6.13
N ASP A 413 -5.15 36.71 7.19
CA ASP A 413 -4.35 37.12 8.35
C ASP A 413 -2.99 36.40 8.51
N GLY A 414 -2.74 35.30 7.79
CA GLY A 414 -1.42 34.69 7.59
C GLY A 414 -1.04 33.62 8.62
N ASP A 415 -2.01 33.00 9.28
CA ASP A 415 -1.79 32.01 10.35
C ASP A 415 -1.66 30.56 9.83
N GLY A 416 -1.90 30.34 8.54
CA GLY A 416 -1.80 29.05 7.85
C GLY A 416 -3.12 28.30 7.72
N ARG A 417 -4.23 28.91 8.11
CA ARG A 417 -5.60 28.44 7.90
C ARG A 417 -6.31 29.34 6.89
N THR A 418 -7.46 28.91 6.37
CA THR A 418 -8.23 29.65 5.37
C THR A 418 -9.69 29.36 5.63
N ASP A 419 -10.55 30.38 5.54
CA ASP A 419 -12.01 30.27 5.67
C ASP A 419 -12.51 29.86 7.06
N GLU A 420 -12.04 30.57 8.10
CA GLU A 420 -12.41 30.30 9.50
C GLU A 420 -13.74 30.95 9.93
N ASP A 421 -14.45 31.65 9.05
CA ASP A 421 -15.84 32.10 9.23
C ASP A 421 -16.86 31.06 8.68
N PRO A 422 -17.37 30.07 9.44
CA PRO A 422 -18.81 29.97 9.58
C PRO A 422 -19.24 31.08 10.55
N ASP A 423 -20.30 31.83 10.24
CA ASP A 423 -20.89 32.82 11.15
C ASP A 423 -20.93 32.25 12.59
N GLU A 424 -20.00 32.64 13.47
CA GLU A 424 -20.18 32.42 14.91
C GLU A 424 -21.18 33.49 15.35
N VAL A 425 -22.44 33.16 15.12
CA VAL A 425 -23.51 33.71 15.92
C VAL A 425 -23.20 33.25 17.34
N ASP A 426 -22.70 34.17 18.15
CA ASP A 426 -22.40 34.05 19.60
C ASP A 426 -23.69 33.80 20.42
N ASP A 427 -24.50 32.84 19.96
CA ASP A 427 -25.81 32.40 20.44
C ASP A 427 -26.17 30.98 19.87
N ASP A 428 -25.34 30.37 19.02
CA ASP A 428 -25.64 29.07 18.38
C ASP A 428 -25.10 27.89 19.20
N CYS A 429 -26.02 27.19 19.85
CA CYS A 429 -25.80 25.89 20.50
C CYS A 429 -24.97 24.94 19.63
N TYR A 430 -23.94 24.30 20.21
CA TYR A 430 -23.07 23.38 19.49
C TYR A 430 -23.84 22.39 18.59
N GLY A 431 -23.74 22.60 17.28
CA GLY A 431 -24.48 21.84 16.26
C GLY A 431 -23.87 20.48 15.90
N GLY A 432 -22.69 20.13 16.41
CA GLY A 432 -21.93 18.96 15.97
C GLY A 432 -20.81 19.32 14.97
N SER A 433 -19.71 18.56 14.99
CA SER A 433 -18.58 18.70 14.06
C SER A 433 -18.15 17.36 13.47
N ASP A 434 -17.40 17.43 12.37
CA ASP A 434 -16.86 16.26 11.66
C ASP A 434 -15.63 15.63 12.34
N THR A 435 -15.53 15.84 13.65
CA THR A 435 -14.51 15.33 14.57
C THR A 435 -15.09 14.76 15.85
N ASP A 436 -16.42 14.67 15.95
CA ASP A 436 -17.13 14.17 17.13
C ASP A 436 -17.04 12.65 17.29
N ALA A 437 -16.95 11.92 16.17
CA ALA A 437 -16.94 10.48 16.19
C ALA A 437 -15.51 9.94 16.14
N TRP A 438 -15.27 8.86 16.87
CA TRP A 438 -13.96 8.23 16.90
C TRP A 438 -13.77 7.34 15.68
N ASN A 439 -12.94 7.80 14.73
CA ASN A 439 -12.63 7.08 13.51
C ASN A 439 -11.11 7.05 13.25
N PRO A 440 -10.42 5.96 13.60
CA PRO A 440 -8.98 5.88 13.44
C PRO A 440 -8.47 5.98 11.99
N ALA A 441 -9.33 5.77 10.99
CA ALA A 441 -8.98 5.98 9.60
C ALA A 441 -9.13 7.44 9.14
N ASP A 442 -9.82 8.26 9.92
CA ASP A 442 -9.84 9.70 9.78
C ASP A 442 -8.60 10.30 10.45
N THR A 443 -7.82 11.07 9.69
CA THR A 443 -6.62 11.72 10.20
C THR A 443 -6.90 12.84 11.20
N ARG A 444 -8.14 13.32 11.28
CA ARG A 444 -8.60 14.33 12.25
C ARG A 444 -8.92 13.73 13.61
N THR A 445 -9.37 12.48 13.64
CA THR A 445 -9.69 11.73 14.86
C THR A 445 -8.89 10.41 14.98
N PRO A 446 -7.53 10.46 14.87
CA PRO A 446 -6.68 9.26 14.82
C PRO A 446 -6.59 8.50 16.16
N GLN A 447 -7.19 9.05 17.22
CA GLN A 447 -7.20 8.47 18.55
C GLN A 447 -7.97 7.15 18.56
N ARG A 448 -7.48 6.19 19.35
CA ARG A 448 -8.01 4.82 19.41
C ARG A 448 -8.44 4.39 20.81
N GLU A 449 -8.33 5.30 21.77
CA GLU A 449 -8.48 5.01 23.18
C GLU A 449 -9.21 6.12 23.91
N MET A 450 -10.24 5.74 24.67
CA MET A 450 -10.98 6.66 25.52
C MET A 450 -10.16 7.03 26.75
N THR A 451 -9.95 8.33 26.96
CA THR A 451 -9.40 8.89 28.20
C THR A 451 -10.47 9.74 28.86
N ALA A 452 -11.43 9.09 29.53
CA ALA A 452 -12.52 9.77 30.22
C ALA A 452 -12.51 9.50 31.72
N ALA A 453 -12.85 10.53 32.50
CA ALA A 453 -13.12 10.41 33.92
C ALA A 453 -14.63 10.19 34.16
N TRP A 454 -14.97 9.74 35.36
CA TRP A 454 -16.34 9.75 35.83
C TRP A 454 -16.85 11.18 36.07
N ALA A 455 -18.14 11.31 36.43
CA ALA A 455 -18.75 12.61 36.64
C ALA A 455 -18.13 13.47 37.77
N ASP A 456 -17.59 12.80 38.79
CA ASP A 456 -16.87 13.45 39.90
C ASP A 456 -15.39 13.71 39.59
N GLY A 457 -14.95 13.51 38.35
CA GLY A 457 -13.56 13.66 37.92
C GLY A 457 -12.62 12.51 38.32
N ALA A 458 -13.12 11.49 39.02
CA ALA A 458 -12.30 10.32 39.36
C ALA A 458 -11.99 9.48 38.10
N PRO A 459 -10.80 8.85 37.98
CA PRO A 459 -10.47 8.03 36.81
C PRO A 459 -11.44 6.86 36.61
N ALA A 460 -11.90 6.65 35.38
CA ALA A 460 -12.72 5.51 35.04
C ALA A 460 -11.91 4.21 35.05
N LYS A 461 -12.52 3.17 35.63
CA LYS A 461 -11.98 1.79 35.62
C LYS A 461 -12.56 0.93 34.49
N VAL A 462 -13.33 1.56 33.60
CA VAL A 462 -13.82 0.98 32.36
C VAL A 462 -13.36 1.89 31.22
N ALA A 463 -13.05 1.32 30.06
CA ALA A 463 -12.57 2.12 28.93
C ALA A 463 -12.72 1.42 27.58
N VAL A 464 -12.73 2.22 26.52
CA VAL A 464 -12.37 1.75 25.17
C VAL A 464 -10.85 1.84 25.04
N ARG A 465 -10.17 0.71 24.81
CA ARG A 465 -8.68 0.63 24.76
C ARG A 465 -8.10 0.42 23.37
N ALA A 466 -8.95 0.15 22.38
CA ALA A 466 -8.55 0.07 20.98
C ALA A 466 -9.78 0.22 20.11
N ILE A 467 -9.70 1.03 19.06
CA ILE A 467 -10.73 1.14 18.02
C ILE A 467 -10.09 0.72 16.70
N GLY A 468 -10.85 0.05 15.85
CA GLY A 468 -10.37 -0.28 14.50
C GLY A 468 -11.43 -0.92 13.64
N HIS A 469 -11.04 -1.32 12.44
CA HIS A 469 -11.92 -1.93 11.46
C HIS A 469 -11.84 -3.45 11.55
N THR A 470 -12.98 -4.10 11.32
CA THR A 470 -13.00 -5.56 11.17
C THR A 470 -12.30 -6.00 9.89
N PHE A 471 -11.66 -7.17 9.91
CA PHE A 471 -10.90 -7.72 8.78
C PHE A 471 -11.78 -8.28 7.65
N ALA A 472 -13.10 -8.36 7.84
CA ALA A 472 -13.99 -9.20 7.04
C ALA A 472 -14.61 -8.51 5.82
N VAL A 473 -14.50 -7.18 5.67
CA VAL A 473 -15.15 -6.45 4.57
C VAL A 473 -14.23 -5.34 4.04
N PRO A 474 -14.08 -5.16 2.71
CA PRO A 474 -13.34 -4.02 2.15
C PRO A 474 -14.00 -2.66 2.41
N THR A 475 -15.18 -2.62 3.03
CA THR A 475 -15.90 -1.40 3.35
C THR A 475 -15.60 -1.00 4.79
N ARG A 476 -15.13 0.23 4.98
CA ARG A 476 -14.76 0.83 6.28
C ARG A 476 -15.92 0.93 7.30
N SER A 477 -17.11 0.43 6.98
CA SER A 477 -18.36 0.65 7.70
C SER A 477 -18.59 -0.25 8.92
N THR A 478 -17.65 -1.13 9.29
CA THR A 478 -17.81 -1.99 10.48
C THR A 478 -16.63 -1.81 11.42
N LEU A 479 -16.91 -1.12 12.52
CA LEU A 479 -15.98 -0.84 13.59
C LEU A 479 -15.95 -2.00 14.59
N ARG A 480 -14.84 -2.08 15.31
CA ARG A 480 -14.72 -2.84 16.55
C ARG A 480 -14.04 -1.99 17.60
N ALA A 481 -14.41 -2.23 18.85
CA ALA A 481 -13.79 -1.61 20.00
C ALA A 481 -13.36 -2.71 20.98
N TYR A 482 -12.14 -2.63 21.51
CA TYR A 482 -11.79 -3.38 22.71
C TYR A 482 -12.29 -2.60 23.92
N VAL A 483 -13.16 -3.23 24.69
CA VAL A 483 -13.72 -2.68 25.92
C VAL A 483 -13.10 -3.39 27.12
N ASP A 484 -12.55 -2.58 28.00
CA ASP A 484 -11.95 -2.93 29.29
C ASP A 484 -12.97 -2.62 30.39
N VAL A 485 -13.18 -3.59 31.28
CA VAL A 485 -14.10 -3.47 32.41
C VAL A 485 -13.48 -4.07 33.68
N ARG A 486 -14.15 -3.94 34.84
CA ARG A 486 -13.63 -4.45 36.11
C ARG A 486 -13.34 -5.96 36.04
N GLY A 487 -12.13 -6.35 36.44
CA GLY A 487 -11.70 -7.74 36.48
C GLY A 487 -10.31 -7.95 35.89
N PRO A 488 -9.92 -9.21 35.60
CA PRO A 488 -8.70 -9.50 34.86
C PRO A 488 -8.92 -9.34 33.35
N GLY A 489 -7.92 -8.84 32.64
CA GLY A 489 -8.04 -8.48 31.22
C GLY A 489 -6.71 -8.43 30.49
N ILE A 490 -6.74 -8.59 29.16
CA ILE A 490 -5.56 -8.48 28.30
C ILE A 490 -5.94 -7.95 26.93
N LEU A 491 -5.48 -6.77 26.57
CA LEU A 491 -5.59 -6.27 25.19
C LEU A 491 -4.54 -6.95 24.31
N VAL A 492 -4.98 -7.41 23.14
CA VAL A 492 -4.12 -7.73 21.99
C VAL A 492 -4.63 -6.94 20.80
N ASP A 493 -3.84 -5.95 20.38
CA ASP A 493 -4.18 -5.05 19.31
C ASP A 493 -3.14 -5.15 18.19
N ALA A 494 -3.52 -5.87 17.13
CA ALA A 494 -2.68 -6.00 15.94
C ALA A 494 -2.96 -4.92 14.90
N ALA A 495 -3.90 -3.99 15.14
CA ALA A 495 -4.22 -2.95 14.17
C ALA A 495 -3.02 -2.05 13.85
N GLY A 496 -3.00 -1.53 12.63
CA GLY A 496 -2.13 -0.41 12.29
C GLY A 496 -2.53 0.88 13.03
N PRO A 497 -1.73 1.95 12.93
CA PRO A 497 -2.04 3.25 13.54
C PRO A 497 -3.39 3.82 13.10
N ASN A 498 -3.85 3.49 11.89
CA ASN A 498 -5.15 3.91 11.35
C ASN A 498 -6.32 2.99 11.76
N GLY A 499 -6.10 2.06 12.70
CA GLY A 499 -7.10 1.09 13.14
C GLY A 499 -7.37 -0.05 12.17
N ASP A 500 -6.71 -0.13 11.01
CA ASP A 500 -6.94 -1.22 10.06
C ASP A 500 -6.31 -2.54 10.53
N SER A 501 -7.03 -3.64 10.28
CA SER A 501 -6.48 -4.97 10.45
C SER A 501 -5.27 -5.18 9.53
N PRO A 502 -4.18 -5.83 10.00
CA PRO A 502 -3.11 -6.24 9.11
C PRO A 502 -3.65 -7.11 7.96
N HIS A 503 -3.17 -6.85 6.74
CA HIS A 503 -3.40 -7.74 5.60
C HIS A 503 -2.10 -8.01 4.83
N PRO A 504 -1.11 -8.67 5.46
CA PRO A 504 0.18 -8.93 4.84
C PRO A 504 0.09 -10.04 3.79
N THR A 505 1.02 -10.00 2.84
CA THR A 505 1.27 -11.11 1.92
C THR A 505 2.49 -11.91 2.37
N LEU A 506 2.33 -13.21 2.60
CA LEU A 506 3.38 -14.13 3.05
C LEU A 506 3.86 -15.04 1.91
N THR A 507 4.97 -15.73 2.13
CA THR A 507 5.52 -16.72 1.19
C THR A 507 5.49 -18.13 1.79
N ALA A 508 4.99 -19.10 1.04
CA ALA A 508 4.95 -20.50 1.46
C ALA A 508 6.35 -21.03 1.78
N GLY A 509 6.50 -21.77 2.89
CA GLY A 509 7.79 -22.29 3.36
C GLY A 509 8.74 -21.24 3.95
N SER A 510 8.36 -19.96 4.05
CA SER A 510 9.18 -18.93 4.71
C SER A 510 8.78 -18.72 6.17
N THR A 511 9.57 -17.91 6.88
CA THR A 511 9.20 -17.38 8.19
C THR A 511 8.81 -15.90 8.06
N ALA A 512 7.84 -15.46 8.87
CA ALA A 512 7.41 -14.08 8.99
C ALA A 512 7.34 -13.70 10.47
N THR A 513 7.61 -12.44 10.78
CA THR A 513 7.53 -11.92 12.15
C THR A 513 6.44 -10.87 12.23
N PHE A 514 5.56 -11.04 13.20
CA PHE A 514 4.48 -10.11 13.52
C PHE A 514 4.73 -9.48 14.88
N SER A 515 4.45 -8.19 14.98
CA SER A 515 4.52 -7.45 16.23
C SER A 515 3.20 -6.75 16.46
N PHE A 516 2.63 -6.90 17.65
CA PHE A 516 1.36 -6.27 18.02
C PHE A 516 1.42 -5.68 19.43
N ALA A 517 0.65 -4.61 19.64
CA ALA A 517 0.55 -3.94 20.92
C ALA A 517 -0.24 -4.79 21.90
N VAL A 518 0.21 -4.83 23.15
CA VAL A 518 -0.46 -5.58 24.22
C VAL A 518 -0.51 -4.75 25.49
N MET A 519 -1.57 -4.92 26.28
CA MET A 519 -1.73 -4.22 27.56
C MET A 519 -2.44 -5.12 28.56
N ASN A 520 -1.90 -5.24 29.77
CA ASN A 520 -2.65 -5.82 30.88
C ASN A 520 -3.72 -4.81 31.32
N THR A 521 -4.96 -5.01 30.92
CA THR A 521 -6.10 -4.19 31.29
C THR A 521 -6.67 -4.56 32.67
N GLY A 522 -6.24 -5.69 33.23
CA GLY A 522 -6.65 -6.10 34.56
C GLY A 522 -6.09 -5.24 35.70
N GLU A 523 -6.75 -5.33 36.86
CA GLU A 523 -6.40 -4.56 38.07
C GLU A 523 -5.19 -5.11 38.86
N ALA A 524 -4.56 -6.20 38.40
CA ALA A 524 -3.44 -6.84 39.06
C ALA A 524 -2.35 -7.29 38.07
N THR A 525 -1.11 -7.39 38.56
CA THR A 525 -0.01 -7.98 37.79
C THR A 525 -0.31 -9.42 37.43
N ASP A 526 -0.11 -9.79 36.17
CA ASP A 526 -0.31 -11.14 35.67
C ASP A 526 0.76 -11.50 34.62
N THR A 527 0.87 -12.78 34.30
CA THR A 527 1.74 -13.32 33.26
C THR A 527 0.91 -13.86 32.11
N PHE A 528 1.21 -13.41 30.91
CA PHE A 528 0.50 -13.71 29.67
C PHE A 528 1.37 -14.48 28.69
N GLU A 529 0.74 -15.35 27.92
CA GLU A 529 1.29 -15.99 26.74
C GLU A 529 0.69 -15.34 25.49
N PHE A 530 1.55 -14.85 24.62
CA PHE A 530 1.21 -14.30 23.32
C PHE A 530 1.66 -15.25 22.22
N THR A 531 0.79 -15.50 21.24
CA THR A 531 1.05 -16.37 20.10
C THR A 531 0.13 -16.02 18.94
N GLU A 532 0.25 -16.74 17.83
CA GLU A 532 -0.70 -16.69 16.73
C GLU A 532 -1.33 -18.05 16.52
N LEU A 533 -2.66 -18.10 16.44
CA LEU A 533 -3.35 -19.28 15.96
C LEU A 533 -3.26 -19.28 14.43
N VAL A 534 -2.59 -20.30 13.91
CA VAL A 534 -2.25 -20.45 12.51
C VAL A 534 -2.95 -21.68 11.90
N PRO A 535 -3.11 -21.75 10.56
CA PRO A 535 -3.64 -22.92 9.88
C PRO A 535 -2.87 -24.21 10.17
N ALA A 536 -3.49 -25.36 9.91
CA ALA A 536 -2.83 -26.65 10.05
C ALA A 536 -1.59 -26.74 9.12
N GLY A 537 -0.46 -27.22 9.66
CA GLY A 537 0.81 -27.31 8.93
C GLY A 537 1.74 -26.10 9.12
N TRP A 538 1.23 -25.00 9.68
CA TRP A 538 2.04 -23.83 10.08
C TRP A 538 2.44 -23.96 11.55
N THR A 539 3.43 -23.18 11.97
CA THR A 539 3.83 -23.10 13.38
C THR A 539 4.05 -21.65 13.80
N ALA A 540 3.67 -21.29 15.02
CA ALA A 540 3.95 -19.98 15.60
C ALA A 540 4.76 -20.13 16.89
N THR A 541 5.64 -19.18 17.18
CA THR A 541 6.28 -19.09 18.50
C THR A 541 5.29 -18.61 19.57
N THR A 542 5.64 -18.82 20.84
CA THR A 542 4.90 -18.27 21.98
C THR A 542 5.85 -17.43 22.81
N GLN A 543 5.47 -16.17 23.06
CA GLN A 543 6.21 -15.27 23.93
C GLN A 543 5.47 -15.12 25.27
N ARG A 544 6.19 -15.29 26.39
CA ARG A 544 5.63 -15.12 27.73
C ARG A 544 6.12 -13.82 28.35
N MET A 545 5.22 -13.03 28.94
CA MET A 545 5.55 -11.77 29.60
C MET A 545 4.77 -11.60 30.90
N THR A 546 5.40 -11.02 31.92
CA THR A 546 4.72 -10.56 33.13
C THR A 546 4.52 -9.06 33.04
N LEU A 547 3.27 -8.61 33.14
CA LEU A 547 2.87 -7.22 32.97
C LEU A 547 2.13 -6.74 34.23
N ALA A 548 2.54 -5.61 34.80
CA ALA A 548 1.80 -4.93 35.86
C ALA A 548 0.44 -4.43 35.33
N ALA A 549 -0.49 -4.14 36.24
CA ALA A 549 -1.78 -3.53 35.88
C ALA A 549 -1.57 -2.24 35.06
N GLY A 550 -2.26 -2.12 33.94
CA GLY A 550 -2.12 -1.01 32.98
C GLY A 550 -0.83 -1.00 32.16
N GLN A 551 0.10 -1.94 32.38
CA GLN A 551 1.38 -1.96 31.67
C GLN A 551 1.19 -2.36 30.21
N ARG A 552 1.77 -1.54 29.32
CA ARG A 552 1.85 -1.77 27.87
C ARG A 552 3.16 -2.42 27.48
N ALA A 553 3.12 -3.23 26.42
CA ALA A 553 4.29 -3.84 25.79
C ALA A 553 4.02 -4.14 24.31
N THR A 554 5.01 -4.68 23.62
CA THR A 554 4.89 -5.21 22.26
C THR A 554 5.24 -6.69 22.28
N ALA A 555 4.31 -7.53 21.83
CA ALA A 555 4.56 -8.95 21.61
C ALA A 555 5.07 -9.17 20.18
N THR A 556 6.07 -10.03 20.02
CA THR A 556 6.69 -10.37 18.73
C THR A 556 6.64 -11.88 18.52
N ILE A 557 5.89 -12.29 17.51
CA ILE A 557 5.63 -13.69 17.19
C ILE A 557 6.24 -14.00 15.83
N THR A 558 6.95 -15.13 15.73
CA THR A 558 7.45 -15.64 14.46
C THR A 558 6.57 -16.79 14.01
N VAL A 559 6.03 -16.67 12.80
CA VAL A 559 5.25 -17.70 12.12
C VAL A 559 6.09 -18.34 11.04
N THR A 560 6.15 -19.66 11.03
CA THR A 560 6.68 -20.48 9.94
C THR A 560 5.50 -20.97 9.11
N VAL A 561 5.50 -20.58 7.83
CA VAL A 561 4.44 -20.88 6.86
C VAL A 561 4.62 -22.29 6.33
N GLY A 562 3.53 -23.04 6.20
CA GLY A 562 3.54 -24.39 5.62
C GLY A 562 4.02 -24.41 4.15
N THR A 563 4.45 -25.58 3.67
CA THR A 563 4.91 -25.78 2.28
C THR A 563 3.82 -26.31 1.34
N ASP A 564 2.75 -26.87 1.89
CA ASP A 564 1.72 -27.60 1.15
C ASP A 564 0.56 -26.71 0.67
N GLU A 565 0.70 -25.39 0.84
CA GLU A 565 -0.31 -24.39 0.54
C GLU A 565 -0.57 -24.19 -0.96
N LEU A 566 -1.80 -23.88 -1.35
CA LEU A 566 -2.10 -23.60 -2.76
C LEU A 566 -1.77 -22.14 -3.14
N VAL A 567 -1.66 -21.90 -4.44
CA VAL A 567 -1.35 -20.59 -5.01
C VAL A 567 -2.49 -19.61 -4.76
N GLY A 568 -2.18 -18.43 -4.23
CA GLY A 568 -3.16 -17.35 -4.05
C GLY A 568 -4.22 -17.66 -2.99
N GLU A 569 -3.94 -18.61 -2.09
CA GLU A 569 -4.79 -18.86 -0.93
C GLU A 569 -4.75 -17.69 0.06
N ARG A 570 -5.86 -17.54 0.77
CA ARG A 570 -6.04 -16.57 1.84
C ARG A 570 -6.38 -17.29 3.13
N HIS A 571 -5.68 -16.94 4.19
CA HIS A 571 -5.87 -17.50 5.52
C HIS A 571 -6.28 -16.43 6.53
N THR A 572 -6.94 -16.86 7.61
CA THR A 572 -7.14 -16.03 8.79
C THR A 572 -6.16 -16.46 9.86
N LEU A 573 -5.33 -15.52 10.31
CA LEU A 573 -4.48 -15.67 11.49
C LEU A 573 -5.16 -14.97 12.66
N ILE A 574 -4.91 -15.47 13.88
CA ILE A 574 -5.47 -14.89 15.09
C ILE A 574 -4.33 -14.57 16.06
N ALA A 575 -4.01 -13.29 16.22
CA ALA A 575 -3.13 -12.85 17.29
C ALA A 575 -3.85 -13.07 18.63
N ARG A 576 -3.22 -13.83 19.54
CA ARG A 576 -3.84 -14.26 20.78
C ARG A 576 -2.97 -13.91 21.97
N GLY A 577 -3.61 -13.37 23.00
CA GLY A 577 -3.05 -13.20 24.34
C GLY A 577 -3.88 -13.99 25.33
N ARG A 578 -3.25 -14.74 26.23
CA ARG A 578 -3.93 -15.53 27.26
C ARG A 578 -3.21 -15.41 28.58
N SER A 579 -3.94 -15.19 29.67
CA SER A 579 -3.37 -15.26 31.01
C SER A 579 -2.95 -16.70 31.35
N THR A 580 -1.81 -16.81 32.04
CA THR A 580 -1.31 -18.07 32.60
C THR A 580 -1.89 -18.36 33.99
N THR A 581 -2.44 -17.34 34.65
CA THR A 581 -3.09 -17.45 35.97
C THR A 581 -4.57 -17.79 35.85
N ASP A 582 -5.29 -17.09 34.97
CA ASP A 582 -6.69 -17.37 34.64
C ASP A 582 -6.84 -17.64 33.13
N SER A 583 -7.01 -18.90 32.80
CA SER A 583 -7.01 -19.36 31.43
C SER A 583 -8.25 -18.90 30.61
N SER A 584 -9.27 -18.35 31.28
CA SER A 584 -10.47 -17.76 30.68
C SER A 584 -10.25 -16.32 30.20
N VAL A 585 -9.20 -15.66 30.71
CA VAL A 585 -8.77 -14.32 30.27
C VAL A 585 -7.97 -14.49 28.99
N VAL A 586 -8.63 -14.20 27.88
CA VAL A 586 -8.11 -14.37 26.53
C VAL A 586 -8.65 -13.29 25.62
N THR A 587 -7.77 -12.76 24.78
CA THR A 587 -8.14 -11.88 23.68
C THR A 587 -7.59 -12.43 22.39
N GLU A 588 -8.45 -12.40 21.38
CA GLU A 588 -8.18 -12.91 20.05
C GLU A 588 -8.47 -11.81 19.03
N TYR A 589 -7.47 -11.51 18.21
CA TYR A 589 -7.55 -10.52 17.15
C TYR A 589 -7.33 -11.22 15.80
N PRO A 590 -8.40 -11.53 15.06
CA PRO A 590 -8.31 -12.10 13.73
C PRO A 590 -7.88 -11.07 12.68
N PHE A 591 -7.06 -11.49 11.72
CA PHE A 591 -6.65 -10.73 10.55
C PHE A 591 -6.36 -11.64 9.34
N LEU A 592 -6.42 -11.09 8.12
CA LEU A 592 -6.23 -11.86 6.89
C LEU A 592 -4.77 -11.87 6.47
N VAL A 593 -4.33 -12.97 5.87
CA VAL A 593 -3.04 -13.04 5.16
C VAL A 593 -3.25 -13.62 3.77
N ASP A 594 -2.64 -13.00 2.78
CA ASP A 594 -2.58 -13.54 1.42
C ASP A 594 -1.29 -14.33 1.26
N LEU A 595 -1.32 -15.40 0.47
CA LEU A 595 -0.16 -16.28 0.29
C LEU A 595 0.34 -16.33 -1.14
N ASN A 596 1.66 -16.17 -1.28
CA ASN A 596 2.40 -16.46 -2.50
C ASN A 596 3.25 -17.73 -2.35
N ARG A 597 3.46 -18.46 -3.45
CA ARG A 597 4.43 -19.55 -3.51
C ARG A 597 5.78 -19.07 -4.08
N PRO A 598 6.92 -19.54 -3.54
CA PRO A 598 8.22 -19.14 -4.05
C PRO A 598 8.51 -19.76 -5.42
N THR A 599 9.23 -19.02 -6.27
CA THR A 599 9.71 -19.52 -7.57
C THR A 599 11.22 -19.75 -7.55
N ALA A 600 11.69 -20.65 -8.40
CA ALA A 600 13.09 -20.82 -8.72
C ALA A 600 13.30 -20.61 -10.23
N VAL A 601 14.39 -19.94 -10.58
CA VAL A 601 14.82 -19.75 -11.97
C VAL A 601 16.20 -20.39 -12.17
N THR A 602 16.36 -21.16 -13.25
CA THR A 602 17.62 -21.86 -13.57
C THR A 602 17.96 -21.71 -15.04
N TYR A 603 19.22 -21.38 -15.35
CA TYR A 603 19.69 -21.22 -16.72
C TYR A 603 19.89 -22.58 -17.41
N THR A 604 19.52 -22.65 -18.68
CA THR A 604 19.54 -23.86 -19.52
C THR A 604 19.93 -23.56 -20.98
N GLY A 605 20.42 -22.35 -21.26
CA GLY A 605 20.85 -21.91 -22.59
C GLY A 605 22.33 -22.19 -22.86
N ASP A 606 22.84 -21.56 -23.91
CA ASP A 606 24.24 -21.68 -24.33
C ASP A 606 25.19 -21.08 -23.29
N SER A 607 26.36 -21.70 -23.10
CA SER A 607 27.40 -21.22 -22.18
C SER A 607 28.57 -20.52 -22.87
N ALA A 608 28.64 -20.63 -24.20
CA ALA A 608 29.62 -19.97 -25.04
C ALA A 608 29.03 -19.68 -26.42
N VAL A 609 29.56 -18.68 -27.11
CA VAL A 609 29.13 -18.24 -28.45
C VAL A 609 30.27 -17.44 -29.08
N ASP A 610 30.44 -17.54 -30.40
CA ASP A 610 31.40 -16.71 -31.13
C ASP A 610 30.89 -15.26 -31.22
N HIS A 611 31.80 -14.29 -31.30
CA HIS A 611 31.43 -12.88 -31.37
C HIS A 611 30.61 -12.61 -32.62
N SER A 612 29.49 -11.87 -32.50
CA SER A 612 28.50 -11.60 -33.55
C SER A 612 27.50 -12.73 -33.86
N ASP A 613 27.74 -13.93 -33.36
CA ASP A 613 26.81 -15.05 -33.46
C ASP A 613 25.63 -14.94 -32.47
N PRO A 614 24.46 -15.48 -32.83
CA PRO A 614 23.29 -15.50 -31.96
C PRO A 614 23.39 -16.62 -30.92
N ALA A 615 23.47 -16.26 -29.65
CA ALA A 615 23.35 -17.22 -28.54
C ALA A 615 21.88 -17.48 -28.19
N ARG A 616 21.52 -18.75 -27.93
CA ARG A 616 20.24 -19.13 -27.35
C ARG A 616 20.30 -19.04 -25.83
N LEU A 617 19.74 -17.96 -25.30
CA LEU A 617 19.50 -17.82 -23.87
C LEU A 617 18.23 -18.59 -23.49
N ALA A 618 18.29 -19.41 -22.45
CA ALA A 618 17.11 -20.14 -21.98
C ALA A 618 17.12 -20.27 -20.45
N ALA A 619 15.96 -20.08 -19.83
CA ALA A 619 15.79 -20.23 -18.40
C ALA A 619 14.51 -21.02 -18.09
N ARG A 620 14.60 -21.96 -17.14
CA ARG A 620 13.46 -22.69 -16.63
C ARG A 620 12.99 -22.06 -15.33
N VAL A 621 11.70 -21.74 -15.26
CA VAL A 621 11.01 -21.24 -14.06
C VAL A 621 10.13 -22.34 -13.50
N THR A 622 10.30 -22.63 -12.21
CA THR A 622 9.52 -23.62 -11.48
C THR A 622 8.96 -23.07 -10.19
N ASP A 623 7.87 -23.65 -9.72
CA ASP A 623 7.51 -23.61 -8.30
C ASP A 623 8.64 -24.24 -7.49
N GLN A 624 9.23 -23.48 -6.58
CA GLN A 624 10.40 -23.93 -5.80
C GLN A 624 10.07 -25.09 -4.85
N LEU A 625 8.82 -25.21 -4.39
CA LEU A 625 8.40 -26.23 -3.43
C LEU A 625 8.00 -27.54 -4.13
N SER A 626 7.24 -27.45 -5.23
CA SER A 626 6.76 -28.64 -5.96
C SER A 626 7.66 -29.09 -7.11
N GLY A 627 8.52 -28.21 -7.63
CA GLY A 627 9.31 -28.42 -8.84
C GLY A 627 8.50 -28.35 -10.15
N ALA A 628 7.21 -28.04 -10.07
CA ALA A 628 6.34 -27.95 -11.23
C ALA A 628 6.74 -26.77 -12.14
N PRO A 629 6.73 -26.95 -13.48
CA PRO A 629 7.03 -25.87 -14.41
C PRO A 629 5.94 -24.79 -14.40
N LEU A 630 6.35 -23.52 -14.53
CA LEU A 630 5.44 -22.38 -14.57
C LEU A 630 5.41 -21.75 -15.95
N ALA A 631 4.26 -21.82 -16.63
CA ALA A 631 4.05 -21.23 -17.96
C ALA A 631 3.63 -19.75 -17.91
N GLY A 632 3.83 -19.02 -19.01
CA GLY A 632 3.38 -17.64 -19.17
C GLY A 632 4.15 -16.60 -18.33
N ARG A 633 5.36 -16.95 -17.86
CA ARG A 633 6.25 -16.10 -17.06
C ARG A 633 7.23 -15.38 -17.98
N THR A 634 7.33 -14.06 -17.86
CA THR A 634 8.39 -13.30 -18.52
C THR A 634 9.68 -13.44 -17.72
N VAL A 635 10.75 -13.88 -18.40
CA VAL A 635 12.11 -13.89 -17.89
C VAL A 635 12.91 -12.83 -18.62
N VAL A 636 13.52 -11.93 -17.85
CA VAL A 636 14.39 -10.86 -18.35
C VAL A 636 15.83 -11.30 -18.21
N PHE A 637 16.62 -11.21 -19.28
CA PHE A 637 18.06 -11.46 -19.27
C PHE A 637 18.79 -10.11 -19.37
N SER A 638 19.65 -9.83 -18.39
CA SER A 638 20.35 -8.55 -18.29
C SER A 638 21.83 -8.72 -17.96
N TYR A 639 22.61 -7.71 -18.33
CA TYR A 639 24.02 -7.58 -17.94
C TYR A 639 24.27 -6.13 -17.54
N THR A 640 24.89 -5.90 -16.37
CA THR A 640 25.13 -4.55 -15.80
C THR A 640 23.86 -3.68 -15.80
N ASP A 641 22.73 -4.24 -15.38
CA ASP A 641 21.40 -3.60 -15.34
C ASP A 641 20.81 -3.16 -16.70
N GLN A 642 21.50 -3.41 -17.80
CA GLN A 642 20.95 -3.25 -19.15
C GLN A 642 20.15 -4.50 -19.52
N VAL A 643 18.89 -4.31 -19.90
CA VAL A 643 18.05 -5.39 -20.44
C VAL A 643 18.49 -5.67 -21.86
N PHE A 644 18.91 -6.91 -22.12
CA PHE A 644 19.30 -7.34 -23.46
C PHE A 644 18.11 -7.96 -24.19
N VAL A 645 17.45 -8.94 -23.55
CA VAL A 645 16.37 -9.70 -24.17
C VAL A 645 15.39 -10.25 -23.13
N GLU A 646 14.18 -10.59 -23.57
CA GLU A 646 13.14 -11.21 -22.75
C GLU A 646 12.62 -12.47 -23.43
N GLY A 647 12.19 -13.45 -22.63
CA GLY A 647 11.50 -14.65 -23.10
C GLY A 647 10.31 -14.97 -22.21
N VAL A 648 9.28 -15.62 -22.77
CA VAL A 648 8.10 -16.07 -22.01
C VAL A 648 8.13 -17.59 -21.87
N THR A 649 7.86 -18.10 -20.68
CA THR A 649 7.90 -19.55 -20.43
C THR A 649 6.76 -20.30 -21.12
N GLY A 650 7.09 -21.42 -21.76
CA GLY A 650 6.13 -22.37 -22.30
C GLY A 650 5.49 -23.28 -21.24
N ALA A 651 4.73 -24.28 -21.69
CA ALA A 651 4.10 -25.28 -20.81
C ALA A 651 5.10 -26.13 -20.01
N ASP A 652 6.34 -26.23 -20.47
CA ASP A 652 7.48 -26.89 -19.82
C ASP A 652 8.23 -25.99 -18.83
N GLY A 653 7.78 -24.73 -18.69
CA GLY A 653 8.37 -23.73 -17.81
C GLY A 653 9.62 -23.08 -18.37
N VAL A 654 9.95 -23.28 -19.65
CA VAL A 654 11.19 -22.75 -20.26
C VAL A 654 10.88 -21.50 -21.08
N ALA A 655 11.55 -20.40 -20.74
CA ALA A 655 11.62 -19.18 -21.54
C ALA A 655 12.88 -19.22 -22.39
N THR A 656 12.76 -18.85 -23.66
CA THR A 656 13.89 -18.75 -24.59
C THR A 656 13.96 -17.37 -25.22
N ALA A 657 15.16 -16.85 -25.39
CA ALA A 657 15.45 -15.63 -26.10
C ALA A 657 16.74 -15.77 -26.90
N THR A 658 16.91 -14.96 -27.94
CA THR A 658 18.12 -14.96 -28.78
C THR A 658 18.88 -13.67 -28.56
N TRP A 659 20.14 -13.78 -28.13
CA TRP A 659 21.01 -12.64 -27.89
C TRP A 659 22.10 -12.59 -28.97
N PRO A 660 22.24 -11.50 -29.76
CA PRO A 660 23.38 -11.33 -30.65
C PRO A 660 24.61 -11.02 -29.81
N ALA A 661 25.65 -11.85 -29.88
CA ALA A 661 26.85 -11.77 -29.04
C ALA A 661 27.77 -10.58 -29.41
N GLU A 662 27.27 -9.37 -29.24
CA GLU A 662 27.93 -8.12 -29.64
C GLU A 662 28.97 -7.62 -28.63
N LEU A 663 29.06 -8.27 -27.47
CA LEU A 663 30.07 -7.96 -26.46
C LEU A 663 31.48 -8.39 -26.95
N PRO A 664 32.55 -7.73 -26.49
CA PRO A 664 33.92 -8.18 -26.75
C PRO A 664 34.15 -9.65 -26.32
N PRO A 665 35.13 -10.38 -26.89
CA PRO A 665 35.47 -11.70 -26.40
C PRO A 665 35.92 -11.67 -24.94
N GLY A 666 35.35 -12.57 -24.13
CA GLY A 666 35.58 -12.65 -22.71
C GLY A 666 34.44 -13.33 -21.95
N PRO A 667 34.63 -13.62 -20.65
CA PRO A 667 33.58 -14.15 -19.80
C PRO A 667 32.67 -13.03 -19.26
N TYR A 668 31.37 -13.27 -19.30
CA TYR A 668 30.34 -12.36 -18.78
C TYR A 668 29.41 -13.07 -17.81
N MET A 669 29.05 -12.39 -16.72
CA MET A 669 28.05 -12.87 -15.76
C MET A 669 26.73 -12.13 -15.98
N PHE A 670 25.76 -12.81 -16.58
CA PHE A 670 24.42 -12.29 -16.80
C PHE A 670 23.53 -12.59 -15.61
N THR A 671 22.48 -11.79 -15.47
CA THR A 671 21.38 -11.99 -14.53
C THR A 671 20.14 -12.40 -15.31
N MET A 672 19.38 -13.34 -14.76
CA MET A 672 18.04 -13.70 -15.21
C MET A 672 17.04 -13.40 -14.07
N SER A 673 15.93 -12.76 -14.39
CA SER A 673 14.88 -12.46 -13.41
C SER A 673 13.50 -12.85 -13.92
N ALA A 674 12.74 -13.53 -13.09
CA ALA A 674 11.32 -13.79 -13.28
C ALA A 674 10.54 -12.98 -12.25
N GLY A 675 9.64 -12.09 -12.70
CA GLY A 675 8.82 -11.27 -11.81
C GLY A 675 7.74 -12.06 -11.04
N SER A 676 7.19 -11.46 -9.99
CA SER A 676 6.01 -11.98 -9.32
C SER A 676 4.79 -11.91 -10.25
N LYS A 677 3.95 -12.96 -10.23
CA LYS A 677 2.74 -13.08 -11.07
C LYS A 677 1.90 -14.26 -10.57
N ASP A 678 0.57 -14.18 -10.75
CA ASP A 678 -0.39 -15.27 -10.49
C ASP A 678 -0.20 -15.98 -9.13
N GLY A 679 0.01 -15.23 -8.03
CA GLY A 679 0.19 -15.82 -6.68
C GLY A 679 1.56 -16.46 -6.42
N TYR A 680 2.57 -16.11 -7.21
CA TYR A 680 3.95 -16.56 -7.00
C TYR A 680 4.91 -15.38 -6.84
N THR A 681 5.94 -15.54 -6.01
CA THR A 681 7.00 -14.55 -5.84
C THR A 681 7.93 -14.51 -7.05
N GLY A 682 8.66 -13.40 -7.20
CA GLY A 682 9.75 -13.33 -8.17
C GLY A 682 10.96 -14.16 -7.74
N SER A 683 11.82 -14.47 -8.71
CA SER A 683 13.12 -15.12 -8.49
C SER A 683 14.18 -14.56 -9.42
N THR A 684 15.42 -14.58 -8.96
CA THR A 684 16.58 -14.13 -9.73
C THR A 684 17.69 -15.17 -9.66
N GLY A 685 18.51 -15.22 -10.70
CA GLY A 685 19.71 -16.05 -10.74
C GLY A 685 20.75 -15.43 -11.64
N THR A 686 21.98 -15.94 -11.58
CA THR A 686 23.07 -15.51 -12.45
C THR A 686 23.63 -16.70 -13.22
N PHE A 687 24.19 -16.43 -14.39
CA PHE A 687 24.82 -17.46 -15.23
C PHE A 687 26.00 -16.87 -16.02
N PRO A 688 27.08 -17.65 -16.21
CA PRO A 688 28.19 -17.25 -17.06
C PRO A 688 27.88 -17.52 -18.53
N ILE A 689 28.34 -16.65 -19.41
CA ILE A 689 28.47 -16.89 -20.85
C ILE A 689 29.83 -16.39 -21.33
N THR A 690 30.52 -17.19 -22.15
CA THR A 690 31.80 -16.81 -22.76
C THR A 690 31.56 -16.35 -24.19
N VAL A 691 31.95 -15.13 -24.53
CA VAL A 691 32.05 -14.72 -25.93
C VAL A 691 33.44 -15.09 -26.42
N GLU A 692 33.50 -15.96 -27.42
CA GLU A 692 34.72 -16.40 -28.08
C GLU A 692 35.03 -15.48 -29.28
N PRO A 693 36.30 -15.35 -29.69
CA PRO A 693 36.63 -14.57 -30.89
C PRO A 693 36.07 -15.23 -32.15
N GLU A 694 35.57 -14.41 -33.06
CA GLU A 694 35.04 -14.80 -34.37
C GLU A 694 36.10 -15.46 -35.26
N ASN A 695 35.78 -16.56 -35.95
CA ASN A 695 36.78 -17.26 -36.75
C ASN A 695 37.02 -16.59 -38.10
N ALA A 696 38.29 -16.47 -38.47
CA ALA A 696 38.73 -15.94 -39.75
C ALA A 696 39.90 -16.71 -40.35
N THR A 697 40.12 -16.49 -41.65
CA THR A 697 41.23 -17.04 -42.42
C THR A 697 42.02 -15.92 -43.09
N LEU A 698 43.32 -16.18 -43.33
CA LEU A 698 44.26 -15.24 -43.94
C LEU A 698 44.81 -15.80 -45.25
N ALA A 699 44.90 -14.95 -46.28
CA ALA A 699 45.59 -15.26 -47.53
C ALA A 699 46.36 -14.04 -48.05
N VAL A 700 47.65 -14.21 -48.38
CA VAL A 700 48.41 -13.18 -49.09
C VAL A 700 48.01 -13.20 -50.57
N THR A 701 47.52 -12.08 -51.08
CA THR A 701 47.00 -11.94 -52.44
C THR A 701 47.87 -11.07 -53.35
N SER A 702 48.82 -10.33 -52.78
CA SER A 702 49.84 -9.60 -53.53
C SER A 702 50.96 -10.52 -54.04
N PRO A 703 51.78 -10.08 -55.02
CA PRO A 703 52.98 -10.81 -55.42
C PRO A 703 53.97 -11.01 -54.28
N ALA A 704 54.91 -11.96 -54.44
CA ALA A 704 55.96 -12.26 -53.45
C ALA A 704 57.33 -11.63 -53.79
N VAL A 705 57.41 -10.83 -54.86
CA VAL A 705 58.64 -10.22 -55.38
C VAL A 705 58.41 -8.73 -55.62
N TYR A 706 59.26 -7.88 -55.03
CA TYR A 706 59.17 -6.43 -55.08
C TYR A 706 60.54 -5.80 -55.37
N ALA A 707 60.55 -4.65 -56.04
CA ALA A 707 61.73 -3.80 -56.11
C ALA A 707 61.99 -3.12 -54.74
N ASP A 708 63.24 -2.78 -54.43
CA ASP A 708 63.64 -1.92 -53.30
C ASP A 708 63.36 -0.45 -53.62
N ASP A 709 62.09 -0.12 -53.79
CA ASP A 709 61.59 1.25 -53.94
C ASP A 709 60.78 1.69 -52.70
N SER A 710 59.97 2.75 -52.79
CA SER A 710 59.12 3.19 -51.66
C SER A 710 57.68 2.67 -51.73
N GLY A 711 57.39 1.75 -52.65
CA GLY A 711 56.05 1.33 -53.04
C GLY A 711 55.68 -0.10 -52.67
N GLN A 712 56.50 -0.83 -51.91
CA GLN A 712 56.18 -2.22 -51.58
C GLN A 712 54.95 -2.28 -50.66
N ALA A 713 53.97 -3.08 -51.04
CA ALA A 713 52.79 -3.30 -50.23
C ALA A 713 52.37 -4.76 -50.29
N MET A 714 52.24 -5.39 -49.13
CA MET A 714 51.65 -6.71 -49.00
C MET A 714 50.14 -6.57 -48.85
N THR A 715 49.38 -7.23 -49.73
CA THR A 715 47.92 -7.28 -49.63
C THR A 715 47.50 -8.61 -49.05
N ILE A 716 46.72 -8.57 -47.98
CA ILE A 716 46.21 -9.73 -47.26
C ILE A 716 44.69 -9.70 -47.34
N GLN A 717 44.09 -10.78 -47.83
CA GLN A 717 42.67 -11.05 -47.71
C GLN A 717 42.41 -11.75 -46.38
N VAL A 718 41.57 -11.11 -45.56
CA VAL A 718 40.94 -11.67 -44.38
C VAL A 718 39.53 -12.10 -44.78
N THR A 719 39.17 -13.33 -44.46
CA THR A 719 37.83 -13.86 -44.72
C THR A 719 37.32 -14.49 -43.44
N GLN A 720 36.33 -13.85 -42.82
CA GLN A 720 35.57 -14.43 -41.72
C GLN A 720 34.78 -15.66 -42.19
N GLU A 721 34.33 -16.47 -41.26
CA GLU A 721 33.50 -17.63 -41.55
C GLU A 721 32.16 -17.24 -42.21
N ALA A 722 31.52 -18.24 -42.83
CA ALA A 722 30.33 -18.05 -43.66
C ALA A 722 29.09 -18.68 -43.01
N ASP A 723 28.82 -18.27 -41.78
CA ASP A 723 27.67 -18.67 -40.96
C ASP A 723 26.41 -17.80 -41.18
N GLY A 724 26.57 -16.61 -41.76
CA GLY A 724 25.48 -15.67 -42.02
C GLY A 724 25.38 -14.54 -40.99
N THR A 725 26.28 -14.47 -40.03
CA THR A 725 26.33 -13.51 -38.92
C THR A 725 27.67 -12.77 -38.93
N PRO A 726 27.99 -11.99 -39.98
CA PRO A 726 29.31 -11.40 -40.14
C PRO A 726 29.61 -10.32 -39.09
N ALA A 727 30.75 -10.44 -38.41
CA ALA A 727 31.34 -9.40 -37.60
C ALA A 727 31.96 -8.25 -38.43
N ASP A 728 32.24 -7.13 -37.76
CA ASP A 728 32.89 -5.96 -38.35
C ASP A 728 34.40 -6.16 -38.50
N LEU A 729 34.81 -6.73 -39.65
CA LEU A 729 36.21 -6.94 -40.00
C LEU A 729 37.07 -5.68 -39.92
N SER A 730 36.49 -4.47 -40.00
CA SER A 730 37.28 -3.23 -39.94
C SER A 730 37.96 -2.96 -38.59
N ARG A 731 37.53 -3.69 -37.54
CA ARG A 731 38.15 -3.63 -36.22
C ARG A 731 39.41 -4.48 -36.10
N ALA A 732 39.64 -5.39 -37.05
CA ALA A 732 40.81 -6.27 -37.05
C ALA A 732 42.05 -5.57 -37.63
N THR A 733 43.22 -6.03 -37.20
CA THR A 733 44.52 -5.54 -37.65
C THR A 733 45.37 -6.72 -38.08
N VAL A 734 45.88 -6.67 -39.31
CA VAL A 734 46.90 -7.62 -39.76
C VAL A 734 48.26 -7.13 -39.31
N LYS A 735 49.04 -8.00 -38.68
CA LYS A 735 50.43 -7.78 -38.32
C LYS A 735 51.33 -8.65 -39.20
N VAL A 736 52.35 -8.05 -39.78
CA VAL A 736 53.35 -8.75 -40.61
C VAL A 736 54.71 -8.61 -39.95
N GLN A 737 55.34 -9.73 -39.60
CA GLN A 737 56.71 -9.79 -39.11
C GLN A 737 57.62 -10.32 -40.21
N LEU A 738 58.56 -9.49 -40.67
CA LEU A 738 59.59 -9.89 -41.60
C LEU A 738 60.87 -10.26 -40.86
N ARG A 739 61.46 -11.40 -41.19
CA ARG A 739 62.80 -11.81 -40.77
C ARG A 739 63.70 -11.99 -41.98
N SER A 740 64.77 -11.22 -42.08
CA SER A 740 65.76 -11.36 -43.15
C SER A 740 66.51 -12.68 -42.97
N SER A 741 66.52 -13.50 -44.00
CA SER A 741 67.27 -14.76 -44.05
C SER A 741 68.77 -14.54 -44.27
N LEU A 742 69.19 -13.33 -44.68
CA LEU A 742 70.59 -12.97 -44.94
C LEU A 742 71.25 -12.27 -43.76
N THR A 743 70.55 -11.34 -43.11
CA THR A 743 71.10 -10.51 -42.03
C THR A 743 70.53 -10.85 -40.66
N GLY A 744 69.44 -11.61 -40.60
CA GLY A 744 68.70 -11.89 -39.37
C GLY A 744 67.83 -10.72 -38.88
N GLU A 745 67.83 -9.58 -39.58
CA GLU A 745 67.06 -8.38 -39.26
C GLU A 745 65.56 -8.69 -39.11
N LEU A 746 64.92 -8.04 -38.13
CA LEU A 746 63.50 -8.15 -37.87
C LEU A 746 62.80 -6.82 -38.12
N ARG A 747 61.71 -6.86 -38.87
CA ARG A 747 60.80 -5.72 -39.07
C ARG A 747 59.37 -6.13 -38.76
N SER A 748 58.59 -5.20 -38.23
CA SER A 748 57.19 -5.43 -37.88
C SER A 748 56.34 -4.32 -38.48
N TYR A 749 55.28 -4.73 -39.17
CA TYR A 749 54.32 -3.86 -39.83
C TYR A 749 52.92 -4.21 -39.37
N SER A 750 52.01 -3.26 -39.50
CA SER A 750 50.59 -3.46 -39.19
C SER A 750 49.73 -2.61 -40.10
N ALA A 751 48.58 -3.15 -40.50
CA ALA A 751 47.54 -2.40 -41.19
C ALA A 751 46.16 -2.80 -40.69
N ALA A 752 45.24 -1.83 -40.62
CA ALA A 752 43.84 -2.11 -40.38
C ALA A 752 43.26 -2.89 -41.58
N VAL A 753 42.33 -3.78 -41.29
CA VAL A 753 41.56 -4.50 -42.30
C VAL A 753 40.44 -3.57 -42.79
N ALA A 754 40.21 -3.49 -44.09
CA ALA A 754 39.07 -2.74 -44.63
C ALA A 754 37.77 -3.54 -44.47
N THR A 755 36.61 -2.88 -44.59
CA THR A 755 35.30 -3.55 -44.50
C THR A 755 35.10 -4.68 -45.52
N GLY A 756 35.81 -4.65 -46.66
CA GLY A 756 35.86 -5.75 -47.64
C GLY A 756 36.81 -6.89 -47.29
N GLY A 757 37.37 -6.92 -46.08
CA GLY A 757 38.33 -7.92 -45.62
C GLY A 757 39.74 -7.74 -46.18
N VAL A 758 40.06 -6.63 -46.84
CA VAL A 758 41.40 -6.43 -47.44
C VAL A 758 42.26 -5.55 -46.52
N ALA A 759 43.45 -6.02 -46.16
CA ALA A 759 44.47 -5.23 -45.49
C ALA A 759 45.67 -5.01 -46.43
N THR A 760 46.03 -3.75 -46.65
CA THR A 760 47.23 -3.38 -47.43
C THR A 760 48.29 -2.86 -46.48
N VAL A 761 49.33 -3.67 -46.28
CA VAL A 761 50.44 -3.39 -45.37
C VAL A 761 51.58 -2.78 -46.17
N PRO A 762 51.86 -1.46 -46.03
CA PRO A 762 53.03 -0.85 -46.66
C PRO A 762 54.29 -1.41 -46.00
N LEU A 763 55.24 -1.82 -46.83
CA LEU A 763 56.54 -2.34 -46.41
C LEU A 763 57.62 -1.31 -46.79
N ASP A 764 58.70 -1.27 -46.01
CA ASP A 764 59.89 -0.46 -46.26
C ASP A 764 61.16 -1.33 -46.17
N ALA A 765 61.00 -2.62 -46.48
CA ALA A 765 62.04 -3.62 -46.31
C ALA A 765 63.10 -3.44 -47.41
N PRO A 766 64.39 -3.29 -47.07
CA PRO A 766 65.45 -3.15 -48.06
C PRO A 766 65.66 -4.45 -48.85
N ALA A 767 66.44 -4.35 -49.94
CA ALA A 767 66.84 -5.48 -50.77
C ALA A 767 67.34 -6.66 -49.92
N GLY A 768 66.63 -7.78 -50.00
CA GLY A 768 66.79 -8.90 -49.10
C GLY A 768 65.81 -10.03 -49.37
N LEU A 769 66.12 -11.19 -48.79
CA LEU A 769 65.22 -12.34 -48.79
C LEU A 769 64.60 -12.48 -47.39
N TRP A 770 63.29 -12.35 -47.30
CA TRP A 770 62.55 -12.22 -46.05
C TRP A 770 61.58 -13.39 -45.85
N SER A 771 61.49 -13.88 -44.61
CA SER A 771 60.38 -14.72 -44.15
C SER A 771 59.33 -13.83 -43.50
N ALA A 772 58.13 -13.77 -44.08
CA ALA A 772 57.00 -13.00 -43.58
C ALA A 772 56.04 -13.91 -42.78
N THR A 773 55.87 -13.64 -41.50
CA THR A 773 54.80 -14.21 -40.66
C THR A 773 53.66 -13.22 -40.58
N VAL A 774 52.47 -13.63 -40.97
CA VAL A 774 51.25 -12.81 -40.98
C VAL A 774 50.29 -13.32 -39.91
N GLU A 775 49.86 -12.43 -39.02
CA GLU A 775 48.97 -12.72 -37.91
C GLU A 775 47.77 -11.75 -37.94
N LEU A 776 46.59 -12.24 -37.57
CA LEU A 776 45.43 -11.39 -37.30
C LEU A 776 45.43 -11.03 -35.81
N THR A 777 45.25 -9.76 -35.50
CA THR A 777 45.25 -9.25 -34.13
C THR A 777 44.14 -8.22 -33.96
N GLY A 778 43.59 -8.13 -32.74
CA GLY A 778 42.52 -7.18 -32.45
C GLY A 778 41.20 -7.50 -33.15
N GLY A 779 40.19 -6.64 -32.96
CA GLY A 779 38.93 -6.72 -33.69
C GLY A 779 37.99 -7.86 -33.32
N TYR A 780 38.30 -8.65 -32.28
CA TYR A 780 37.49 -9.77 -31.82
C TYR A 780 37.51 -11.00 -32.74
N PHE A 781 38.52 -11.11 -33.60
CA PHE A 781 38.71 -12.26 -34.49
C PHE A 781 39.89 -13.14 -34.06
N THR A 782 39.85 -14.40 -34.49
CA THR A 782 40.97 -15.34 -34.42
C THR A 782 41.23 -15.95 -35.80
N ALA A 783 42.50 -16.08 -36.17
CA ALA A 783 42.90 -16.74 -37.41
C ALA A 783 44.26 -17.44 -37.24
N PRO A 784 44.46 -18.65 -37.81
CA PRO A 784 45.77 -19.28 -37.84
C PRO A 784 46.79 -18.39 -38.57
N PRO A 785 47.99 -18.18 -38.01
CA PRO A 785 49.02 -17.39 -38.66
C PRO A 785 49.54 -18.10 -39.91
N ILE A 786 49.88 -17.33 -40.94
CA ILE A 786 50.46 -17.86 -42.18
C ILE A 786 51.89 -17.37 -42.35
N GLN A 787 52.73 -18.17 -43.00
CA GLN A 787 54.12 -17.83 -43.29
C GLN A 787 54.37 -17.88 -44.80
N THR A 788 54.96 -16.82 -45.35
CA THR A 788 55.33 -16.74 -46.78
C THR A 788 56.75 -16.20 -46.94
N GLU A 789 57.39 -16.50 -48.06
CA GLU A 789 58.65 -15.88 -48.45
C GLU A 789 58.38 -14.59 -49.24
N LEU A 790 59.19 -13.57 -49.00
CA LEU A 790 59.14 -12.28 -49.66
C LEU A 790 60.54 -11.94 -50.19
N VAL A 791 60.61 -11.59 -51.48
CA VAL A 791 61.83 -11.20 -52.17
C VAL A 791 61.78 -9.70 -52.42
N VAL A 792 62.75 -8.96 -51.91
CA VAL A 792 62.96 -7.56 -52.27
C VAL A 792 64.28 -7.45 -53.04
N TYR A 793 64.25 -6.95 -54.27
CA TYR A 793 65.42 -6.85 -55.13
C TYR A 793 65.85 -5.40 -55.37
N ASP A 794 67.16 -5.16 -55.44
CA ASP A 794 67.71 -3.92 -55.96
C ASP A 794 67.60 -3.90 -57.50
N PRO A 795 66.89 -2.95 -58.14
CA PRO A 795 66.78 -2.85 -59.59
C PRO A 795 68.11 -2.68 -60.32
N ASP A 796 69.13 -2.15 -59.66
CA ASP A 796 70.50 -2.02 -60.20
C ASP A 796 71.38 -3.24 -59.84
N GLY A 797 70.82 -4.20 -59.12
CA GLY A 797 71.48 -5.42 -58.68
C GLY A 797 72.02 -6.26 -59.84
N GLU A 798 73.33 -6.51 -59.84
CA GLU A 798 74.01 -7.34 -60.84
C GLU A 798 74.97 -8.32 -60.15
N VAL A 799 74.96 -9.57 -60.61
CA VAL A 799 75.99 -10.56 -60.28
C VAL A 799 76.54 -11.19 -61.55
N THR A 800 77.86 -11.09 -61.73
CA THR A 800 78.57 -11.66 -62.88
C THR A 800 79.84 -12.36 -62.43
N GLY A 801 80.17 -13.49 -63.05
CA GLY A 801 81.44 -14.15 -62.82
C GLY A 801 81.38 -15.66 -63.01
N ALA A 802 82.55 -16.26 -62.97
CA ALA A 802 82.71 -17.71 -63.04
C ALA A 802 83.80 -18.10 -62.07
N ALA A 803 83.47 -19.01 -61.14
CA ALA A 803 84.42 -19.50 -60.16
C ALA A 803 84.28 -21.00 -59.94
N VAL A 804 85.39 -21.63 -59.54
CA VAL A 804 85.49 -23.08 -59.31
C VAL A 804 85.99 -23.37 -57.89
N GLY A 805 85.37 -24.32 -57.22
CA GLY A 805 85.81 -24.85 -55.93
C GLY A 805 85.26 -26.27 -55.70
N PRO A 806 85.80 -27.02 -54.72
CA PRO A 806 85.26 -28.33 -54.37
C PRO A 806 83.91 -28.17 -53.66
N ASP A 807 82.91 -28.93 -54.06
CA ASP A 807 81.67 -29.07 -53.29
C ASP A 807 81.90 -29.83 -51.98
N SER A 808 80.84 -29.96 -51.17
CA SER A 808 80.84 -30.72 -49.91
C SER A 808 81.24 -32.20 -50.06
N ALA A 809 81.14 -32.78 -51.26
CA ALA A 809 81.59 -34.13 -51.59
C ALA A 809 83.03 -34.17 -52.17
N GLY A 810 83.70 -33.02 -52.26
CA GLY A 810 85.06 -32.88 -52.80
C GLY A 810 85.13 -32.79 -54.33
N THR A 811 83.99 -32.73 -55.04
CA THR A 811 83.94 -32.63 -56.51
C THR A 811 84.15 -31.19 -56.95
N ASN A 812 85.07 -30.97 -57.90
CA ASN A 812 85.26 -29.64 -58.48
C ASN A 812 83.96 -29.17 -59.16
N THR A 813 83.39 -28.11 -58.61
CA THR A 813 82.14 -27.50 -59.03
C THR A 813 82.42 -26.10 -59.55
N VAL A 814 81.92 -25.80 -60.74
CA VAL A 814 81.99 -24.48 -61.37
C VAL A 814 80.61 -23.85 -61.38
N LEU A 815 80.47 -22.68 -60.79
CA LEU A 815 79.30 -21.82 -60.95
C LEU A 815 79.68 -20.66 -61.87
N THR A 816 78.94 -20.52 -62.97
CA THR A 816 79.00 -19.36 -63.86
C THR A 816 77.65 -18.65 -63.79
N VAL A 817 77.67 -17.38 -63.43
CA VAL A 817 76.48 -16.54 -63.26
C VAL A 817 76.65 -15.26 -64.05
N SER A 818 75.61 -14.86 -64.74
CA SER A 818 75.43 -13.50 -65.26
C SER A 818 73.96 -13.18 -65.10
N ALA A 819 73.63 -12.36 -64.12
CA ALA A 819 72.26 -12.03 -63.75
C ALA A 819 72.17 -10.55 -63.38
N ARG A 820 71.18 -9.86 -63.91
CA ARG A 820 70.85 -8.45 -63.61
C ARG A 820 69.37 -8.19 -63.85
N TYR A 821 68.87 -7.05 -63.41
CA TYR A 821 67.56 -6.56 -63.86
C TYR A 821 67.69 -5.71 -65.13
N LEU A 822 66.67 -5.78 -65.98
CA LEU A 822 66.48 -4.95 -67.17
C LEU A 822 65.01 -4.51 -67.18
N ASP A 823 64.76 -3.22 -66.97
CA ASP A 823 63.40 -2.65 -66.89
C ASP A 823 62.50 -3.47 -65.94
N ASP A 824 62.97 -3.70 -64.70
CA ASP A 824 62.32 -4.52 -63.64
C ASP A 824 62.17 -6.02 -63.93
N ALA A 825 62.65 -6.51 -65.08
CA ALA A 825 62.68 -7.93 -65.39
C ALA A 825 64.06 -8.55 -65.11
N PRO A 826 64.15 -9.62 -64.29
CA PRO A 826 65.40 -10.33 -64.08
C PRO A 826 65.81 -11.06 -65.37
N SER A 827 67.03 -10.82 -65.83
CA SER A 827 67.58 -11.38 -67.06
C SER A 827 68.99 -11.90 -66.83
N GLY A 828 69.30 -13.05 -67.41
CA GLY A 828 70.59 -13.67 -67.20
C GLY A 828 70.68 -15.14 -67.58
N SER A 829 71.86 -15.70 -67.35
CA SER A 829 72.11 -17.13 -67.47
C SER A 829 72.95 -17.63 -66.29
N VAL A 830 72.65 -18.85 -65.88
CA VAL A 830 73.37 -19.54 -64.81
C VAL A 830 73.71 -20.94 -65.27
N THR A 831 74.99 -21.29 -65.17
CA THR A 831 75.47 -22.65 -65.41
C THR A 831 76.19 -23.16 -64.18
N LEU A 832 75.77 -24.32 -63.67
CA LEU A 832 76.44 -25.03 -62.58
C LEU A 832 76.93 -26.38 -63.10
N THR A 833 78.24 -26.62 -63.07
CA THR A 833 78.84 -27.90 -63.47
C THR A 833 79.52 -28.54 -62.28
N SER A 834 79.09 -29.72 -61.85
CA SER A 834 79.77 -30.53 -60.83
C SER A 834 80.00 -31.94 -61.35
N GLY A 835 81.27 -32.30 -61.56
CA GLY A 835 81.64 -33.57 -62.20
C GLY A 835 81.04 -33.71 -63.60
N ARG A 836 80.11 -34.66 -63.78
CA ARG A 836 79.38 -34.88 -65.06
C ARG A 836 78.02 -34.18 -65.13
N ARG A 837 77.56 -33.59 -64.02
CA ARG A 837 76.24 -32.96 -63.93
C ARG A 837 76.33 -31.53 -64.39
N VAL A 838 75.43 -31.11 -65.27
CA VAL A 838 75.38 -29.73 -65.78
C VAL A 838 73.96 -29.20 -65.64
N PHE A 839 73.80 -28.15 -64.82
CA PHE A 839 72.62 -27.30 -64.83
C PHE A 839 72.86 -26.11 -65.76
N THR A 840 71.91 -25.81 -66.62
CA THR A 840 71.88 -24.57 -67.40
C THR A 840 70.48 -23.95 -67.30
N GLY A 841 70.41 -22.71 -66.84
CA GLY A 841 69.15 -21.98 -66.69
C GLY A 841 69.27 -20.56 -67.22
N THR A 842 68.23 -20.10 -67.90
CA THR A 842 68.08 -18.73 -68.41
C THR A 842 66.77 -18.07 -67.95
N GLY A 843 65.89 -18.83 -67.28
CA GLY A 843 64.63 -18.31 -66.75
C GLY A 843 64.81 -17.80 -65.33
N LEU A 844 65.56 -16.70 -65.17
CA LEU A 844 65.78 -16.06 -63.88
C LEU A 844 64.44 -15.60 -63.31
N ARG A 845 64.12 -16.01 -62.09
CA ARG A 845 62.87 -15.67 -61.41
C ARG A 845 63.00 -14.38 -60.61
N TRP A 846 64.13 -14.22 -59.95
CA TRP A 846 64.53 -13.01 -59.22
C TRP A 846 66.02 -13.12 -58.85
N LEU A 847 66.61 -11.97 -58.56
CA LEU A 847 67.96 -11.81 -58.03
C LEU A 847 67.86 -10.82 -56.87
N VAL A 848 68.40 -11.18 -55.71
CA VAL A 848 68.55 -10.29 -54.56
C VAL A 848 70.02 -10.03 -54.39
N VAL A 849 70.41 -8.77 -54.31
CA VAL A 849 71.76 -8.39 -53.93
C VAL A 849 71.69 -7.62 -52.62
N SER A 850 72.49 -8.00 -51.63
CA SER A 850 72.59 -7.36 -50.33
C SER A 850 74.06 -7.31 -49.90
N GLY A 851 74.66 -6.12 -49.97
CA GLY A 851 76.08 -5.92 -49.72
C GLY A 851 76.95 -6.76 -50.67
N THR A 852 77.75 -7.67 -50.11
CA THR A 852 78.62 -8.56 -50.89
C THR A 852 77.97 -9.88 -51.27
N THR A 853 76.68 -10.08 -50.95
CA THR A 853 75.96 -11.34 -51.17
C THR A 853 74.90 -11.17 -52.26
N ALA A 854 74.85 -12.09 -53.21
CA ALA A 854 73.79 -12.20 -54.20
C ALA A 854 73.09 -13.56 -54.07
N VAL A 855 71.76 -13.56 -53.94
CA VAL A 855 70.93 -14.77 -53.98
C VAL A 855 70.06 -14.70 -55.20
N LEU A 856 69.96 -15.79 -55.95
CA LEU A 856 69.13 -15.84 -57.14
C LEU A 856 68.39 -17.17 -57.24
N GLU A 857 67.21 -17.13 -57.84
CA GLU A 857 66.49 -18.32 -58.26
C GLU A 857 66.32 -18.31 -59.77
N VAL A 858 66.65 -19.42 -60.41
CA VAL A 858 66.61 -19.58 -61.86
C VAL A 858 66.00 -20.92 -62.23
N THR A 859 65.08 -20.87 -63.18
CA THR A 859 64.54 -22.08 -63.82
C THR A 859 65.39 -22.46 -65.02
N GLY A 860 65.63 -23.76 -65.16
CA GLY A 860 66.52 -24.29 -66.17
C GLY A 860 66.40 -25.79 -66.31
N ARG A 861 67.50 -26.42 -66.72
CA ARG A 861 67.58 -27.88 -66.88
C ARG A 861 68.84 -28.43 -66.24
N LEU A 862 68.71 -29.44 -65.40
CA LEU A 862 69.80 -30.29 -64.92
C LEU A 862 69.85 -31.55 -65.77
N ASP A 863 70.94 -31.79 -66.48
CA ASP A 863 71.10 -32.97 -67.36
C ASP A 863 69.91 -33.16 -68.32
N LYS A 864 69.40 -32.04 -68.86
CA LYS A 864 68.23 -31.90 -69.77
C LYS A 864 66.84 -32.04 -69.13
N GLN A 865 66.73 -32.31 -67.83
CA GLN A 865 65.44 -32.35 -67.11
C GLN A 865 65.10 -31.00 -66.45
N PRO A 866 63.82 -30.56 -66.44
CA PRO A 866 63.42 -29.33 -65.78
C PRO A 866 63.83 -29.32 -64.29
N ALA A 867 64.49 -28.25 -63.88
CA ALA A 867 64.89 -28.04 -62.50
C ALA A 867 64.95 -26.55 -62.18
N THR A 868 64.87 -26.22 -60.90
CA THR A 868 65.09 -24.87 -60.37
C THR A 868 66.40 -24.88 -59.60
N LEU A 869 67.26 -23.91 -59.84
CA LEU A 869 68.47 -23.67 -59.06
C LEU A 869 68.24 -22.42 -58.22
N ARG A 870 68.48 -22.54 -56.90
CA ARG A 870 68.67 -21.41 -55.99
C ARG A 870 70.14 -21.34 -55.63
N ALA A 871 70.81 -20.24 -55.93
CA ALA A 871 72.20 -20.05 -55.60
C ALA A 871 72.42 -18.80 -54.77
N THR A 872 73.36 -18.90 -53.84
CA THR A 872 73.91 -17.79 -53.07
C THR A 872 75.37 -17.63 -53.46
N VAL A 873 75.78 -16.42 -53.80
CA VAL A 873 77.15 -16.02 -54.12
C VAL A 873 77.55 -14.96 -53.12
N GLN A 874 78.74 -15.05 -52.54
CA GLN A 874 79.26 -14.08 -51.59
C GLN A 874 80.69 -13.70 -51.95
N THR A 875 80.94 -12.41 -52.14
CA THR A 875 82.30 -11.90 -52.35
C THR A 875 82.94 -11.61 -51.00
N ALA A 876 83.99 -12.35 -50.65
CA ALA A 876 84.56 -12.35 -49.30
C ALA A 876 86.08 -12.16 -49.33
N GLY A 877 86.50 -10.92 -49.60
CA GLY A 877 87.89 -10.50 -49.48
C GLY A 877 88.86 -11.30 -50.36
N ALA A 878 89.57 -12.27 -49.78
CA ALA A 878 90.61 -13.04 -50.47
C ALA A 878 90.07 -14.17 -51.37
N ARG A 879 88.87 -14.71 -51.08
CA ARG A 879 88.22 -15.78 -51.85
C ARG A 879 86.70 -15.66 -51.77
N ASP A 880 86.04 -15.79 -52.91
CA ASP A 880 84.59 -15.78 -52.95
C ASP A 880 84.03 -17.14 -52.52
N HIS A 881 82.77 -17.13 -52.13
CA HIS A 881 82.00 -18.31 -51.75
C HIS A 881 80.77 -18.42 -52.63
N PHE A 882 80.33 -19.65 -52.90
CA PHE A 882 79.00 -19.87 -53.44
C PHE A 882 78.39 -21.15 -52.91
N SER A 883 77.07 -21.16 -52.81
CA SER A 883 76.29 -22.38 -52.63
C SER A 883 75.17 -22.41 -53.65
N ALA A 884 74.82 -23.59 -54.12
CA ALA A 884 73.71 -23.78 -55.03
C ALA A 884 72.95 -25.04 -54.66
N THR A 885 71.62 -24.93 -54.65
CA THR A 885 70.70 -26.05 -54.52
C THR A 885 69.88 -26.13 -55.79
N VAL A 886 69.94 -27.29 -56.46
CA VAL A 886 69.17 -27.61 -57.64
C VAL A 886 68.09 -28.61 -57.24
N THR A 887 66.84 -28.27 -57.51
CA THR A 887 65.66 -29.08 -57.20
C THR A 887 64.89 -29.35 -58.49
N GLY A 888 64.79 -30.62 -58.85
CA GLY A 888 63.93 -31.13 -59.93
C GLY A 888 62.97 -32.21 -59.41
N ALA A 889 62.05 -32.68 -60.25
CA ALA A 889 60.96 -33.59 -59.83
C ALA A 889 61.43 -34.90 -59.16
N THR A 890 62.61 -35.42 -59.52
CA THR A 890 63.16 -36.68 -58.97
C THR A 890 64.63 -36.57 -58.55
N THR A 891 65.22 -35.37 -58.58
CA THR A 891 66.64 -35.16 -58.33
C THR A 891 66.86 -33.87 -57.53
N SER A 892 67.55 -33.97 -56.41
CA SER A 892 68.06 -32.83 -55.65
C SER A 892 69.58 -32.89 -55.60
N TYR A 893 70.22 -31.75 -55.77
CA TYR A 893 71.67 -31.60 -55.66
C TYR A 893 72.00 -30.30 -54.95
N ALA A 894 72.79 -30.37 -53.89
CA ALA A 894 73.29 -29.20 -53.18
C ALA A 894 74.82 -29.23 -53.18
N THR A 895 75.45 -28.10 -53.48
CA THR A 895 76.90 -28.00 -53.46
C THR A 895 77.47 -27.95 -52.04
N GLY A 896 76.66 -27.53 -51.05
CA GLY A 896 77.19 -26.98 -49.80
C GLY A 896 77.83 -25.61 -50.03
N ASP A 897 78.46 -25.05 -49.00
CA ASP A 897 79.23 -23.81 -49.14
C ASP A 897 80.58 -24.11 -49.81
N VAL A 898 80.79 -23.55 -51.01
CA VAL A 898 81.97 -23.77 -51.84
C VAL A 898 82.88 -22.55 -51.76
N THR A 899 84.02 -22.71 -51.07
CA THR A 899 85.11 -21.73 -51.14
C THR A 899 85.85 -21.88 -52.48
N THR A 900 85.93 -20.78 -53.21
CA THR A 900 86.55 -20.74 -54.53
C THR A 900 88.07 -20.99 -54.48
N ARG A 901 88.60 -21.67 -55.50
CA ARG A 901 90.04 -21.92 -55.73
C ARG A 901 90.59 -21.10 -56.89
N ALA A 902 89.76 -20.80 -57.88
CA ALA A 902 90.09 -19.97 -59.04
C ALA A 902 88.81 -19.32 -59.62
N GLY A 903 88.97 -18.17 -60.26
CA GLY A 903 87.86 -17.32 -60.71
C GLY A 903 87.30 -16.46 -59.58
N SER A 904 86.43 -15.52 -59.92
CA SER A 904 85.81 -14.59 -58.98
C SER A 904 84.41 -14.19 -59.46
N PHE A 905 83.60 -13.74 -58.53
CA PHE A 905 82.32 -13.10 -58.78
C PHE A 905 82.46 -11.59 -58.54
N THR A 906 81.67 -10.84 -59.28
CA THR A 906 81.44 -9.42 -59.08
C THR A 906 79.99 -9.26 -58.73
N VAL A 907 79.73 -8.73 -57.53
CA VAL A 907 78.41 -8.39 -57.03
C VAL A 907 78.33 -6.87 -57.00
N ARG A 908 77.30 -6.30 -57.61
CA ARG A 908 77.04 -4.86 -57.64
C ARG A 908 75.63 -4.58 -57.14
N THR A 909 75.53 -3.51 -56.37
CA THR A 909 74.31 -2.83 -55.99
C THR A 909 74.38 -1.40 -56.52
N SER A 910 73.26 -0.67 -56.46
CA SER A 910 73.24 0.80 -56.63
C SER A 910 74.28 1.51 -55.77
#